data_AF-A0A6A4S9K2-F1
#
_entry.id   AF-A0A6A4S9K2-F1
#
_cell.length_a   1.000
_cell.length_b   1.000
_cell.length_c   1.000
_cell.angle_alpha   90.00
_cell.angle_beta   90.00
_cell.angle_gamma   90.00
#
_symmetry.space_group_name_H-M   'P 1'
#
loop_
_entity.id
_entity.type
_entity.pdbx_description
1 polymer ?
#
loop_
_entity_poly.entity_id
_entity_poly.type
_entity_poly.pdbx_seq_one_letter_code
_entity_poly.pdbx_strand_id
1 'polypeptide(L)'
;MAAEAGDNPESLMALTTVFCLKNLRKTMCYQGFRDKLCLRSDIFLPSEICDKLVNTYMELVHTDSNFEPEESFLQLFSDPRSTRLTRVQLREDFVRDRDLEAIRKQDLIELHLTYCNSLSSRSLKTLTCFRETLVSLCLFGCRRIFYRKGGAPLACNEDSEEEEEESPAARQALETDFNFQGFNRLRLLNLGGLPDEVDAEMLLKPLKSLTSLDLSNVQLPGTAFLTQWKDRLASLVLYNVDLSEELVSTVVELVNLRHFDISRESRRTAKFKMTRKILTAFVQRLVNLVSLDISGQIMLDNCTVPHFEKAMGRPSTEPCKSSIYPLQELKRPLQFLGLYDTTLCNVTHIPAYKVTGSKNEDQVLNAIEAYTEFRPELAHRAINQLFDIARIQHCGQLLRALQLVIAALKCHKYDKSIQVTGSAALFYLTNTDYRSDQSVRLRREVIQVVLNGMEHIPEELEFQYSRVNQLLLKILEPARQDESIQRIAVHLCNALVCQVDNHHKEAVGKMGFVKTMLNLIQKKLQDRTCDQVMEFSWSALWNITDETPDNCQMFLNCRGMSLFLECLQEFTDKQELHRNMLGLLGNVAEVKALRPQLLTPQFITVFSNLLDSKADGIEVSYNACGVLSHIMFDGPDVWSMEEPRRDTVMDKMWDAIQSWDVTSRRNINYRSFEPILRLLPQSIAPVSQHWATWALFNLVSVYPSKYCPLLIKEGGVSLLETVLELDSSQPETKDMARAEGRFPSVREEDYSFSPLLLHHLIISSSHLIPRGSPLLSSLLRRDTNTSLLVCVLGSARLGTMDFNVKRLASDAGVFFTRAMQFTEEKLGQAEKTELDQHLENLIARADGTKNWTEKILRQTEVLLQPNPSARIEEFIYDKLDKKLPSRATNAELLGQYMVDAAAEFGPETPYGCTLVTVGEYQRKLGGAEREFLQTSAASFLTPLRNFLEGDWRTISKERRLLENRRLDLDICKARVKKAKQAEAKAAAAPDFQETRPRNYVLSASASALLSEEVDKAELELRVAQTEFDRQAEVTRLLLEGIGSTHLNHLRCLQDFSEAQATFYAQCHHYTQDLQRELHRCSNAVAPPHSSAAAAPQPVSSAFLSGPSSPGAAVSSLSSQTAGALTQTQLAVTGTRKAKVLYDYDAHDDSELSLLADELISVYTVPGMDPDWLIGERGNEKGKVPVTYLELLS
;
A
#
# COMPACT_ATOMS: atom_id res chain seq x y z
N MET A 1 -27.82 20.18 -8.89
CA MET A 1 -26.69 19.61 -8.11
C MET A 1 -26.34 18.26 -8.71
N ALA A 2 -25.07 17.85 -8.77
CA ALA A 2 -24.70 16.54 -9.32
C ALA A 2 -24.89 15.46 -8.26
N ALA A 3 -25.84 14.54 -8.47
CA ALA A 3 -26.12 13.44 -7.56
C ALA A 3 -25.00 12.37 -7.58
N GLU A 4 -24.94 11.58 -6.51
CA GLU A 4 -23.83 10.69 -6.13
C GLU A 4 -23.71 9.45 -7.02
N ALA A 5 -23.15 9.64 -8.23
CA ALA A 5 -22.75 8.55 -9.12
C ALA A 5 -21.50 7.79 -8.57
N GLY A 6 -21.71 7.01 -7.51
CA GLY A 6 -20.67 6.18 -6.89
C GLY A 6 -21.14 5.31 -5.71
N ASP A 7 -22.20 5.71 -5.00
CA ASP A 7 -22.52 5.17 -3.66
C ASP A 7 -23.80 4.33 -3.56
N ASN A 8 -24.45 4.04 -4.69
CA ASN A 8 -25.56 3.10 -4.71
C ASN A 8 -25.10 1.70 -4.21
N PRO A 9 -25.90 1.03 -3.35
CA PRO A 9 -25.60 -0.31 -2.89
C PRO A 9 -25.55 -1.29 -4.07
N GLU A 10 -24.74 -2.34 -3.95
CA GLU A 10 -24.67 -3.36 -5.00
C GLU A 10 -26.05 -4.00 -5.19
N SER A 11 -26.52 -4.02 -6.44
CA SER A 11 -27.80 -4.65 -6.78
C SER A 11 -27.85 -6.09 -6.26
N LEU A 12 -29.02 -6.54 -5.79
CA LEU A 12 -29.22 -7.94 -5.37
C LEU A 12 -28.77 -8.93 -6.45
N MET A 13 -28.94 -8.59 -7.73
CA MET A 13 -28.44 -9.39 -8.85
C MET A 13 -26.90 -9.52 -8.83
N ALA A 14 -26.15 -8.44 -8.62
CA ALA A 14 -24.69 -8.48 -8.54
C ALA A 14 -24.21 -9.32 -7.34
N LEU A 15 -24.77 -9.06 -6.15
CA LEU A 15 -24.48 -9.83 -4.93
C LEU A 15 -24.78 -11.32 -5.12
N THR A 16 -25.91 -11.65 -5.73
CA THR A 16 -26.33 -13.04 -5.99
C THR A 16 -25.45 -13.71 -7.04
N THR A 17 -25.07 -13.01 -8.12
CA THR A 17 -24.11 -13.52 -9.12
C THR A 17 -22.78 -13.88 -8.45
N VAL A 18 -22.19 -12.98 -7.66
CA VAL A 18 -20.92 -13.23 -6.94
C VAL A 18 -21.08 -14.38 -5.95
N PHE A 19 -22.17 -14.43 -5.17
CA PHE A 19 -22.43 -15.50 -4.22
C PHE A 19 -22.53 -16.87 -4.91
N CYS A 20 -23.25 -16.95 -6.04
CA CYS A 20 -23.39 -18.16 -6.84
C CYS A 20 -22.04 -18.63 -7.41
N LEU A 21 -21.24 -17.72 -7.96
CA LEU A 21 -19.92 -18.04 -8.51
C LEU A 21 -18.96 -18.55 -7.41
N LYS A 22 -18.98 -17.95 -6.22
CA LYS A 22 -18.20 -18.45 -5.06
C LYS A 22 -18.74 -19.74 -4.44
N ASN A 23 -19.91 -20.22 -4.87
CA ASN A 23 -20.58 -21.41 -4.30
C ASN A 23 -21.19 -22.31 -5.38
N LEU A 24 -20.57 -22.43 -6.57
CA LEU A 24 -21.14 -23.16 -7.72
C LEU A 24 -21.66 -24.56 -7.35
N ARG A 25 -20.85 -25.34 -6.60
CA ARG A 25 -21.16 -26.71 -6.15
C ARG A 25 -22.30 -26.83 -5.13
N LYS A 26 -22.73 -25.72 -4.53
CA LYS A 26 -23.86 -25.66 -3.57
C LYS A 26 -25.13 -25.05 -4.17
N THR A 27 -25.00 -24.33 -5.29
CA THR A 27 -26.09 -23.56 -5.90
C THR A 27 -26.58 -24.23 -7.18
N MET A 28 -25.80 -24.16 -8.25
CA MET A 28 -26.23 -24.52 -9.62
C MET A 28 -25.54 -25.76 -10.21
N CYS A 29 -24.43 -26.20 -9.62
CA CYS A 29 -23.62 -27.29 -10.14
C CYS A 29 -23.49 -28.46 -9.15
N TYR A 30 -23.12 -29.62 -9.67
CA TYR A 30 -22.70 -30.79 -8.91
C TYR A 30 -21.41 -31.38 -9.52
N GLN A 31 -20.75 -32.26 -8.77
CA GLN A 31 -19.52 -32.93 -9.19
C GLN A 31 -19.86 -34.19 -10.00
N GLY A 32 -19.50 -34.19 -11.28
CA GLY A 32 -19.76 -35.26 -12.23
C GLY A 32 -18.65 -36.32 -12.28
N PHE A 33 -18.66 -37.13 -13.33
CA PHE A 33 -17.64 -38.14 -13.57
C PHE A 33 -16.28 -37.49 -13.87
N ARG A 34 -15.19 -37.99 -13.26
CA ARG A 34 -13.82 -37.43 -13.29
C ARG A 34 -13.74 -35.97 -12.81
N ASP A 35 -14.42 -35.66 -11.72
CA ASP A 35 -14.43 -34.34 -11.04
C ASP A 35 -14.85 -33.13 -11.89
N LYS A 36 -15.36 -33.36 -13.10
CA LYS A 36 -15.88 -32.29 -13.96
C LYS A 36 -17.12 -31.66 -13.36
N LEU A 37 -17.15 -30.33 -13.32
CA LEU A 37 -18.30 -29.57 -12.81
C LEU A 37 -19.45 -29.69 -13.82
N CYS A 38 -20.65 -30.05 -13.35
CA CYS A 38 -21.83 -30.24 -14.19
C CYS A 38 -22.99 -29.37 -13.71
N LEU A 39 -23.66 -28.68 -14.62
CA LEU A 39 -24.90 -27.95 -14.31
C LEU A 39 -25.99 -28.97 -13.93
N ARG A 40 -26.79 -28.68 -12.89
CA ARG A 40 -27.90 -29.54 -12.50
C ARG A 40 -28.97 -29.60 -13.59
N SER A 41 -29.59 -30.77 -13.78
CA SER A 41 -30.56 -31.03 -14.86
C SER A 41 -31.89 -30.28 -14.72
N ASP A 42 -32.17 -29.73 -13.54
CA ASP A 42 -33.35 -28.91 -13.23
C ASP A 42 -33.14 -27.40 -13.50
N ILE A 43 -31.95 -27.00 -13.96
CA ILE A 43 -31.58 -25.60 -14.14
C ILE A 43 -31.52 -25.22 -15.64
N PHE A 44 -32.27 -24.18 -15.99
CA PHE A 44 -32.20 -23.49 -17.27
C PHE A 44 -31.79 -22.04 -17.05
N LEU A 45 -30.79 -21.56 -17.80
CA LEU A 45 -30.25 -20.20 -17.69
C LEU A 45 -30.40 -19.45 -19.03
N PRO A 46 -31.19 -18.35 -19.07
CA PRO A 46 -31.31 -17.50 -20.26
C PRO A 46 -30.08 -16.59 -20.43
N SER A 47 -30.02 -15.91 -21.58
CA SER A 47 -28.90 -15.06 -22.03
C SER A 47 -28.48 -14.01 -21.00
N GLU A 48 -29.45 -13.35 -20.38
CA GLU A 48 -29.26 -12.24 -19.44
C GLU A 48 -28.55 -12.70 -18.16
N ILE A 49 -28.69 -13.98 -17.81
CA ILE A 49 -28.04 -14.59 -16.66
C ILE A 49 -26.71 -15.24 -17.06
N CYS A 50 -26.65 -15.98 -18.17
CA CYS A 50 -25.41 -16.61 -18.62
C CYS A 50 -24.32 -15.59 -18.99
N ASP A 51 -24.64 -14.58 -19.79
CA ASP A 51 -23.68 -13.56 -20.23
C ASP A 51 -23.15 -12.80 -18.99
N LYS A 52 -24.02 -12.52 -18.00
CA LYS A 52 -23.61 -11.89 -16.73
C LYS A 52 -22.75 -12.82 -15.86
N LEU A 53 -23.09 -14.11 -15.75
CA LEU A 53 -22.29 -15.10 -15.02
C LEU A 53 -20.88 -15.22 -15.60
N VAL A 54 -20.74 -15.31 -16.92
CA VAL A 54 -19.41 -15.42 -17.57
C VAL A 54 -18.60 -14.15 -17.37
N ASN A 55 -19.19 -12.97 -17.62
CA ASN A 55 -18.45 -11.72 -17.52
C ASN A 55 -18.05 -11.39 -16.06
N THR A 56 -18.94 -11.62 -15.07
CA THR A 56 -18.59 -11.46 -13.64
C THR A 56 -17.63 -12.55 -13.14
N TYR A 57 -17.67 -13.77 -13.69
CA TYR A 57 -16.65 -14.79 -13.37
C TYR A 57 -15.26 -14.33 -13.82
N MET A 58 -15.13 -13.81 -15.05
CA MET A 58 -13.86 -13.26 -15.52
C MET A 58 -13.41 -12.09 -14.63
N GLU A 59 -14.31 -11.14 -14.31
CA GLU A 59 -14.01 -10.04 -13.38
C GLU A 59 -13.48 -10.53 -12.02
N LEU A 60 -14.09 -11.57 -11.43
CA LEU A 60 -13.62 -12.15 -10.15
C LEU A 60 -12.23 -12.79 -10.28
N VAL A 61 -11.98 -13.57 -11.34
CA VAL A 61 -10.66 -14.19 -11.61
C VAL A 61 -9.55 -13.15 -11.71
N HIS A 62 -9.82 -11.96 -12.28
CA HIS A 62 -8.81 -10.91 -12.38
C HIS A 62 -8.66 -10.07 -11.09
N THR A 63 -9.76 -9.80 -10.36
CA THR A 63 -9.82 -8.78 -9.28
C THR A 63 -9.72 -9.31 -7.84
N ASP A 64 -10.10 -10.56 -7.56
CA ASP A 64 -10.11 -11.14 -6.21
C ASP A 64 -9.07 -12.26 -6.10
N SER A 65 -7.96 -11.98 -5.40
CA SER A 65 -6.86 -12.94 -5.17
C SER A 65 -7.26 -14.17 -4.35
N ASN A 66 -8.45 -14.18 -3.74
CA ASN A 66 -9.00 -15.33 -3.00
C ASN A 66 -10.04 -16.12 -3.83
N PHE A 67 -10.22 -15.80 -5.11
CA PHE A 67 -11.15 -16.51 -5.99
C PHE A 67 -10.40 -17.57 -6.81
N GLU A 68 -10.59 -18.84 -6.47
CA GLU A 68 -10.01 -19.96 -7.22
C GLU A 68 -10.83 -20.22 -8.51
N PRO A 69 -10.22 -20.13 -9.71
CA PRO A 69 -10.91 -20.41 -10.96
C PRO A 69 -11.18 -21.92 -11.15
N GLU A 70 -12.39 -22.26 -11.57
CA GLU A 70 -12.78 -23.64 -11.93
C GLU A 70 -12.43 -23.91 -13.41
N GLU A 71 -11.45 -24.79 -13.67
CA GLU A 71 -10.95 -25.11 -15.02
C GLU A 71 -12.03 -25.57 -16.03
N SER A 72 -13.18 -26.06 -15.54
CA SER A 72 -14.29 -26.57 -16.37
C SER A 72 -15.48 -25.62 -16.47
N PHE A 73 -15.38 -24.38 -15.95
CA PHE A 73 -16.49 -23.44 -15.87
C PHE A 73 -17.21 -23.19 -17.21
N LEU A 74 -16.48 -22.98 -18.30
CA LEU A 74 -17.09 -22.73 -19.61
C LEU A 74 -17.75 -23.99 -20.24
N GLN A 75 -17.46 -25.20 -19.75
CA GLN A 75 -18.13 -26.44 -20.17
C GLN A 75 -19.59 -26.49 -19.69
N LEU A 76 -19.94 -25.75 -18.63
CA LEU A 76 -21.32 -25.60 -18.16
C LEU A 76 -22.25 -25.01 -19.24
N PHE A 77 -21.69 -24.23 -20.17
CA PHE A 77 -22.43 -23.54 -21.22
C PHE A 77 -22.44 -24.27 -22.58
N SER A 78 -22.16 -25.58 -22.58
CA SER A 78 -21.98 -26.38 -23.81
C SER A 78 -23.28 -26.91 -24.45
N ASP A 79 -24.43 -26.82 -23.76
CA ASP A 79 -25.76 -27.17 -24.30
C ASP A 79 -26.66 -25.93 -24.45
N PRO A 80 -26.89 -25.44 -25.68
CA PRO A 80 -27.79 -24.31 -25.96
C PRO A 80 -29.24 -24.46 -25.48
N ARG A 81 -29.65 -25.70 -25.12
CA ARG A 81 -31.00 -25.99 -24.61
C ARG A 81 -31.15 -25.73 -23.12
N SER A 82 -30.05 -25.78 -22.37
CA SER A 82 -30.01 -25.54 -20.91
C SER A 82 -29.43 -24.17 -20.57
N THR A 83 -28.50 -23.68 -21.39
CA THR A 83 -27.80 -22.41 -21.19
C THR A 83 -27.69 -21.67 -22.51
N ARG A 84 -28.07 -20.39 -22.56
CA ARG A 84 -27.89 -19.55 -23.76
C ARG A 84 -26.83 -18.50 -23.52
N LEU A 85 -25.78 -18.45 -24.36
CA LEU A 85 -24.84 -17.33 -24.39
C LEU A 85 -25.06 -16.50 -25.66
N THR A 86 -24.98 -15.18 -25.54
CA THR A 86 -25.07 -14.27 -26.69
C THR A 86 -23.96 -13.21 -26.73
N ARG A 87 -23.43 -12.80 -25.57
CA ARG A 87 -22.40 -11.77 -25.44
C ARG A 87 -21.35 -12.20 -24.43
N VAL A 88 -20.16 -12.54 -24.94
CA VAL A 88 -19.08 -13.14 -24.14
C VAL A 88 -17.83 -12.27 -24.23
N GLN A 89 -17.30 -11.86 -23.08
CA GLN A 89 -16.00 -11.21 -22.97
C GLN A 89 -15.02 -12.12 -22.21
N LEU A 90 -13.91 -12.47 -22.84
CA LEU A 90 -12.83 -13.29 -22.27
C LEU A 90 -11.52 -12.49 -22.39
N ARG A 91 -10.71 -12.48 -21.33
CA ARG A 91 -9.47 -11.70 -21.29
C ARG A 91 -8.30 -12.52 -20.73
N GLU A 92 -7.09 -12.13 -21.13
CA GLU A 92 -5.80 -12.66 -20.65
C GLU A 92 -5.53 -14.15 -20.97
N ASP A 93 -4.37 -14.64 -20.53
CA ASP A 93 -3.80 -15.94 -20.89
C ASP A 93 -4.40 -17.15 -20.14
N PHE A 94 -5.31 -16.91 -19.20
CA PHE A 94 -6.11 -17.97 -18.55
C PHE A 94 -6.99 -18.74 -19.56
N VAL A 95 -7.43 -18.06 -20.62
CA VAL A 95 -8.38 -18.57 -21.62
C VAL A 95 -7.66 -19.46 -22.64
N ARG A 96 -8.05 -20.74 -22.72
CA ARG A 96 -7.44 -21.77 -23.58
C ARG A 96 -8.36 -22.16 -24.74
N ASP A 97 -7.81 -22.79 -25.79
CA ASP A 97 -8.58 -23.22 -26.97
C ASP A 97 -9.84 -24.05 -26.59
N ARG A 98 -9.70 -24.91 -25.58
CA ARG A 98 -10.78 -25.78 -25.06
C ARG A 98 -11.98 -25.02 -24.50
N ASP A 99 -11.78 -23.79 -24.04
CA ASP A 99 -12.82 -22.93 -23.45
C ASP A 99 -13.70 -22.33 -24.54
N LEU A 100 -13.11 -21.94 -25.66
CA LEU A 100 -13.85 -21.51 -26.85
C LEU A 100 -14.55 -22.69 -27.52
N GLU A 101 -13.89 -23.85 -27.59
CA GLU A 101 -14.47 -25.10 -28.10
C GLU A 101 -15.67 -25.58 -27.29
N ALA A 102 -15.70 -25.35 -25.97
CA ALA A 102 -16.83 -25.69 -25.10
C ALA A 102 -18.12 -24.97 -25.51
N ILE A 103 -18.03 -23.68 -25.87
CA ILE A 103 -19.17 -22.83 -26.24
C ILE A 103 -19.48 -22.81 -27.74
N ARG A 104 -18.79 -23.62 -28.57
CA ARG A 104 -18.90 -23.65 -30.06
C ARG A 104 -20.30 -23.88 -30.65
N LYS A 105 -21.28 -24.27 -29.83
CA LYS A 105 -22.68 -24.50 -30.23
C LYS A 105 -23.61 -23.32 -29.94
N GLN A 106 -23.12 -22.27 -29.28
CA GLN A 106 -23.89 -21.10 -28.89
C GLN A 106 -24.05 -20.12 -30.06
N ASP A 107 -25.21 -19.45 -30.14
CA ASP A 107 -25.53 -18.47 -31.18
C ASP A 107 -24.97 -17.07 -30.82
N LEU A 108 -23.64 -16.96 -30.66
CA LEU A 108 -23.00 -15.73 -30.21
C LEU A 108 -23.23 -14.56 -31.17
N ILE A 109 -23.63 -13.42 -30.62
CA ILE A 109 -23.82 -12.13 -31.32
C ILE A 109 -22.58 -11.26 -31.13
N GLU A 110 -21.99 -11.29 -29.94
CA GLU A 110 -20.78 -10.53 -29.59
C GLU A 110 -19.77 -11.46 -28.90
N LEU A 111 -18.54 -11.46 -29.38
CA LEU A 111 -17.42 -12.19 -28.78
C LEU A 111 -16.19 -11.29 -28.72
N HIS A 112 -15.75 -10.96 -27.52
CA HIS A 112 -14.54 -10.16 -27.29
C HIS A 112 -13.47 -11.02 -26.63
N LEU A 113 -12.34 -11.18 -27.31
CA LEU A 113 -11.13 -11.83 -26.83
C LEU A 113 -10.05 -10.74 -26.72
N THR A 114 -9.49 -10.52 -25.54
CA THR A 114 -8.54 -9.42 -25.28
C THR A 114 -7.30 -9.95 -24.56
N TYR A 115 -6.13 -9.84 -25.18
CA TYR A 115 -4.85 -10.37 -24.68
C TYR A 115 -4.82 -11.89 -24.39
N CYS A 116 -5.63 -12.70 -25.09
CA CYS A 116 -5.64 -14.16 -24.93
C CYS A 116 -4.57 -14.84 -25.81
N ASN A 117 -3.31 -14.84 -25.37
CA ASN A 117 -2.16 -15.45 -26.06
C ASN A 117 -2.01 -16.96 -25.82
N SER A 118 -2.86 -17.56 -24.96
CA SER A 118 -3.00 -19.01 -24.83
C SER A 118 -3.87 -19.66 -25.91
N LEU A 119 -4.50 -18.86 -26.78
CA LEU A 119 -5.28 -19.33 -27.92
C LEU A 119 -4.39 -19.58 -29.15
N SER A 120 -4.74 -20.59 -29.95
CA SER A 120 -4.04 -20.97 -31.18
C SER A 120 -4.99 -21.00 -32.39
N SER A 121 -4.49 -21.43 -33.55
CA SER A 121 -5.32 -21.57 -34.76
C SER A 121 -6.46 -22.60 -34.64
N ARG A 122 -6.51 -23.39 -33.55
CA ARG A 122 -7.71 -24.17 -33.17
C ARG A 122 -8.89 -23.25 -32.86
N SER A 123 -8.67 -22.20 -32.08
CA SER A 123 -9.70 -21.17 -31.79
C SER A 123 -10.22 -20.48 -33.05
N LEU A 124 -9.38 -20.20 -34.05
CA LEU A 124 -9.86 -19.67 -35.34
C LEU A 124 -10.84 -20.61 -36.05
N LYS A 125 -10.62 -21.93 -35.98
CA LYS A 125 -11.56 -22.92 -36.54
C LYS A 125 -12.86 -22.90 -35.76
N THR A 126 -12.82 -22.79 -34.44
CA THR A 126 -14.00 -22.63 -33.58
C THR A 126 -14.76 -21.33 -33.88
N LEU A 127 -14.09 -20.21 -34.16
CA LEU A 127 -14.76 -18.96 -34.56
C LEU A 127 -15.64 -19.13 -35.81
N THR A 128 -15.30 -20.04 -36.73
CA THR A 128 -16.14 -20.30 -37.92
C THR A 128 -17.51 -20.88 -37.59
N CYS A 129 -17.70 -21.48 -36.41
CA CYS A 129 -19.02 -21.95 -35.94
C CYS A 129 -20.00 -20.78 -35.72
N PHE A 130 -19.50 -19.60 -35.36
CA PHE A 130 -20.32 -18.42 -35.03
C PHE A 130 -20.54 -17.46 -36.23
N ARG A 131 -20.06 -17.81 -37.43
CA ARG A 131 -20.01 -16.89 -38.59
C ARG A 131 -21.37 -16.36 -39.05
N GLU A 132 -22.43 -17.14 -38.86
CA GLU A 132 -23.80 -16.79 -39.28
C GLU A 132 -24.51 -15.86 -38.27
N THR A 133 -23.99 -15.77 -37.03
CA THR A 133 -24.62 -15.05 -35.91
C THR A 133 -23.87 -13.79 -35.49
N LEU A 134 -22.52 -13.82 -35.51
CA LEU A 134 -21.69 -12.73 -34.99
C LEU A 134 -21.93 -11.38 -35.71
N VAL A 135 -22.12 -10.36 -34.90
CA VAL A 135 -22.25 -8.94 -35.29
C VAL A 135 -21.03 -8.13 -34.81
N SER A 136 -20.46 -8.50 -33.66
CA SER A 136 -19.27 -7.87 -33.07
C SER A 136 -18.20 -8.91 -32.74
N LEU A 137 -16.97 -8.70 -33.20
CA LEU A 137 -15.81 -9.53 -32.87
C LEU A 137 -14.62 -8.64 -32.49
N CYS A 138 -14.00 -8.95 -31.35
CA CYS A 138 -12.74 -8.34 -30.93
C CYS A 138 -11.70 -9.44 -30.70
N LEU A 139 -10.51 -9.28 -31.29
CA LEU A 139 -9.34 -10.16 -31.14
C LEU A 139 -8.12 -9.36 -30.65
N PHE A 140 -8.35 -8.25 -29.93
CA PHE A 140 -7.31 -7.30 -29.56
C PHE A 140 -6.19 -7.96 -28.74
N GLY A 141 -4.94 -7.79 -29.17
CA GLY A 141 -3.77 -8.34 -28.50
C GLY A 141 -3.66 -9.88 -28.52
N CYS A 142 -4.55 -10.61 -29.19
CA CYS A 142 -4.55 -12.08 -29.21
C CYS A 142 -3.53 -12.64 -30.21
N ARG A 143 -2.24 -12.32 -30.06
CA ARG A 143 -1.21 -12.53 -31.10
C ARG A 143 -1.07 -13.98 -31.54
N ARG A 144 -1.08 -14.94 -30.60
CA ARG A 144 -0.83 -16.36 -30.89
C ARG A 144 -1.99 -17.09 -31.60
N ILE A 145 -3.18 -16.49 -31.68
CA ILE A 145 -4.37 -17.14 -32.27
C ILE A 145 -4.19 -17.48 -33.75
N PHE A 146 -3.29 -16.79 -34.47
CA PHE A 146 -2.98 -17.04 -35.88
C PHE A 146 -1.91 -18.11 -36.12
N TYR A 147 -1.39 -18.77 -35.07
CA TYR A 147 -0.32 -19.76 -35.20
C TYR A 147 -0.78 -21.17 -34.80
N ARG A 148 -0.24 -22.19 -35.47
CA ARG A 148 -0.50 -23.60 -35.18
C ARG A 148 0.34 -24.07 -33.98
N LYS A 149 -0.31 -24.58 -32.91
CA LYS A 149 0.36 -25.21 -31.75
C LYS A 149 1.17 -26.43 -32.26
N GLY A 150 2.47 -26.44 -31.99
CA GLY A 150 3.40 -27.42 -32.57
C GLY A 150 3.28 -28.80 -31.93
N GLY A 151 2.66 -29.75 -32.64
CA GLY A 151 2.62 -31.16 -32.26
C GLY A 151 2.40 -32.04 -33.50
N ALA A 152 3.16 -33.12 -33.64
CA ALA A 152 3.06 -34.01 -34.80
C ALA A 152 1.75 -34.83 -34.77
N PRO A 153 1.06 -35.04 -35.91
CA PRO A 153 -0.25 -35.69 -35.93
C PRO A 153 -0.12 -37.23 -35.96
N LEU A 154 0.18 -37.88 -34.83
CA LEU A 154 0.12 -39.34 -34.69
C LEU A 154 -0.43 -39.79 -33.32
N ALA A 155 -1.48 -40.63 -33.40
CA ALA A 155 -1.98 -41.57 -32.40
C ALA A 155 -2.41 -41.07 -30.99
N CYS A 156 -3.73 -41.05 -30.79
CA CYS A 156 -4.46 -41.47 -29.58
C CYS A 156 -3.78 -41.37 -28.20
N ASN A 157 -4.16 -40.38 -27.41
CA ASN A 157 -5.11 -40.58 -26.29
C ASN A 157 -5.57 -39.21 -25.73
N GLU A 158 -6.87 -39.05 -25.53
CA GLU A 158 -7.40 -37.98 -24.68
C GLU A 158 -7.17 -38.40 -23.21
N ASP A 159 -6.44 -37.62 -22.41
CA ASP A 159 -6.56 -37.47 -20.94
C ASP A 159 -5.29 -36.97 -20.20
N SER A 160 -4.14 -36.79 -20.87
CA SER A 160 -2.91 -36.30 -20.23
C SER A 160 -2.21 -35.17 -21.00
N GLU A 161 -2.52 -33.92 -20.65
CA GLU A 161 -1.66 -32.75 -20.89
C GLU A 161 -1.25 -32.20 -19.51
N GLU A 162 -0.33 -32.89 -18.83
CA GLU A 162 0.44 -32.31 -17.72
C GLU A 162 1.58 -31.44 -18.30
N GLU A 163 1.95 -30.44 -17.52
CA GLU A 163 2.91 -29.36 -17.77
C GLU A 163 4.13 -29.72 -18.66
N GLU A 164 4.25 -29.10 -19.83
CA GLU A 164 5.54 -28.93 -20.52
C GLU A 164 5.97 -27.46 -20.48
N GLU A 165 7.14 -27.22 -19.89
CA GLU A 165 7.75 -25.90 -19.69
C GLU A 165 8.04 -25.15 -21.00
N GLU A 166 8.15 -23.82 -20.90
CA GLU A 166 8.43 -22.96 -22.06
C GLU A 166 9.79 -23.25 -22.71
N SER A 167 9.75 -23.87 -23.90
CA SER A 167 10.86 -23.90 -24.85
C SER A 167 10.65 -22.82 -25.93
N PRO A 168 11.36 -21.67 -25.88
CA PRO A 168 11.15 -20.54 -26.79
C PRO A 168 11.84 -20.74 -28.15
N ALA A 169 11.62 -21.89 -28.81
CA ALA A 169 12.19 -22.21 -30.13
C ALA A 169 11.36 -23.16 -31.01
N ALA A 170 10.20 -23.65 -30.55
CA ALA A 170 9.33 -24.47 -31.41
C ALA A 170 8.78 -23.60 -32.56
N ARG A 171 9.10 -23.97 -33.81
CA ARG A 171 8.67 -23.24 -35.03
C ARG A 171 7.15 -23.29 -35.21
N GLN A 172 6.44 -22.33 -34.61
CA GLN A 172 5.01 -22.17 -34.80
C GLN A 172 4.72 -21.71 -36.23
N ALA A 173 4.01 -22.53 -37.01
CA ALA A 173 3.65 -22.20 -38.38
C ALA A 173 2.39 -21.33 -38.41
N LEU A 174 2.40 -20.25 -39.19
CA LEU A 174 1.23 -19.38 -39.39
C LEU A 174 0.07 -20.14 -40.05
N GLU A 175 -1.15 -19.88 -39.61
CA GLU A 175 -2.39 -20.39 -40.21
C GLU A 175 -2.84 -19.48 -41.36
N THR A 176 -2.43 -19.83 -42.59
CA THR A 176 -2.76 -19.06 -43.80
C THR A 176 -4.17 -19.32 -44.33
N ASP A 177 -4.84 -20.36 -43.86
CA ASP A 177 -6.06 -20.88 -44.49
C ASP A 177 -7.35 -20.25 -43.91
N PHE A 178 -7.22 -19.41 -42.87
CA PHE A 178 -8.34 -18.70 -42.25
C PHE A 178 -8.57 -17.32 -42.87
N ASN A 179 -9.83 -17.00 -43.16
CA ASN A 179 -10.29 -15.65 -43.48
C ASN A 179 -11.76 -15.47 -43.04
N PHE A 180 -12.28 -14.25 -43.10
CA PHE A 180 -13.65 -13.95 -42.68
C PHE A 180 -14.76 -14.31 -43.72
N GLN A 181 -14.53 -15.28 -44.60
CA GLN A 181 -15.56 -15.76 -45.53
C GLN A 181 -16.77 -16.33 -44.77
N GLY A 182 -17.97 -15.86 -45.12
CA GLY A 182 -19.23 -16.28 -44.49
C GLY A 182 -19.66 -15.47 -43.28
N PHE A 183 -18.83 -14.55 -42.76
CA PHE A 183 -19.17 -13.65 -41.64
C PHE A 183 -20.09 -12.49 -42.09
N ASN A 184 -21.22 -12.83 -42.71
CA ASN A 184 -22.11 -11.89 -43.41
C ASN A 184 -22.80 -10.89 -42.47
N ARG A 185 -22.97 -11.24 -41.19
CA ARG A 185 -23.58 -10.39 -40.15
C ARG A 185 -22.60 -9.50 -39.40
N LEU A 186 -21.30 -9.69 -39.57
CA LEU A 186 -20.29 -8.90 -38.87
C LEU A 186 -20.37 -7.42 -39.27
N ARG A 187 -20.34 -6.52 -38.28
CA ARG A 187 -20.45 -5.06 -38.42
C ARG A 187 -19.35 -4.32 -37.69
N LEU A 188 -18.92 -4.84 -36.56
CA LEU A 188 -17.88 -4.30 -35.69
C LEU A 188 -16.75 -5.32 -35.62
N LEU A 189 -15.52 -4.92 -35.97
CA LEU A 189 -14.35 -5.78 -35.94
C LEU A 189 -13.14 -5.04 -35.38
N ASN A 190 -12.53 -5.61 -34.34
CA ASN A 190 -11.26 -5.15 -33.79
C ASN A 190 -10.18 -6.23 -33.97
N LEU A 191 -9.12 -5.90 -34.70
CA LEU A 191 -7.93 -6.72 -34.94
C LEU A 191 -6.66 -6.04 -34.42
N GLY A 192 -6.78 -5.19 -33.40
CA GLY A 192 -5.65 -4.42 -32.89
C GLY A 192 -4.53 -5.34 -32.34
N GLY A 193 -3.29 -5.08 -32.74
CA GLY A 193 -2.13 -5.91 -32.42
C GLY A 193 -2.00 -7.19 -33.24
N LEU A 194 -2.59 -7.23 -34.44
CA LEU A 194 -2.38 -8.29 -35.44
C LEU A 194 -0.87 -8.52 -35.70
N PRO A 195 -0.38 -9.76 -35.78
CA PRO A 195 1.03 -10.04 -36.10
C PRO A 195 1.42 -9.54 -37.50
N ASP A 196 2.67 -9.09 -37.64
CA ASP A 196 3.22 -8.52 -38.89
C ASP A 196 3.20 -9.52 -40.07
N GLU A 197 3.21 -10.82 -39.81
CA GLU A 197 3.16 -11.85 -40.86
C GLU A 197 1.74 -12.11 -41.41
N VAL A 198 0.69 -11.55 -40.78
CA VAL A 198 -0.71 -11.75 -41.19
C VAL A 198 -1.16 -10.65 -42.15
N ASP A 199 -1.49 -11.01 -43.38
CA ASP A 199 -2.04 -10.09 -44.38
C ASP A 199 -3.47 -9.65 -44.01
N ALA A 200 -3.57 -8.42 -43.49
CA ALA A 200 -4.83 -7.78 -43.10
C ALA A 200 -5.78 -7.55 -44.30
N GLU A 201 -5.27 -7.29 -45.51
CA GLU A 201 -6.14 -7.16 -46.69
C GLU A 201 -6.80 -8.51 -46.96
N MET A 202 -6.01 -9.59 -47.10
CA MET A 202 -6.51 -10.93 -47.40
C MET A 202 -7.53 -11.43 -46.36
N LEU A 203 -7.27 -11.17 -45.08
CA LEU A 203 -8.16 -11.52 -43.97
C LEU A 203 -9.52 -10.81 -44.07
N LEU A 204 -9.52 -9.51 -44.40
CA LEU A 204 -10.70 -8.64 -44.38
C LEU A 204 -11.47 -8.58 -45.71
N LYS A 205 -10.84 -8.90 -46.84
CA LYS A 205 -11.41 -8.85 -48.21
C LYS A 205 -12.76 -9.57 -48.38
N PRO A 206 -13.12 -10.63 -47.63
CA PRO A 206 -14.47 -11.22 -47.69
C PRO A 206 -15.57 -10.33 -47.10
N LEU A 207 -15.27 -9.46 -46.14
CA LEU A 207 -16.26 -8.69 -45.39
C LEU A 207 -16.79 -7.50 -46.21
N LYS A 208 -18.12 -7.42 -46.41
CA LYS A 208 -18.77 -6.35 -47.21
C LYS A 208 -19.63 -5.38 -46.42
N SER A 209 -19.83 -5.64 -45.14
CA SER A 209 -20.85 -4.96 -44.33
C SER A 209 -20.30 -4.28 -43.07
N LEU A 210 -18.98 -4.14 -42.94
CA LEU A 210 -18.38 -3.47 -41.78
C LEU A 210 -18.81 -2.00 -41.68
N THR A 211 -18.98 -1.56 -40.43
CA THR A 211 -19.35 -0.20 -40.03
C THR A 211 -18.39 0.38 -38.99
N SER A 212 -17.70 -0.48 -38.23
CA SER A 212 -16.55 -0.12 -37.38
C SER A 212 -15.40 -1.08 -37.63
N LEU A 213 -14.20 -0.55 -37.78
CA LEU A 213 -12.96 -1.31 -37.94
C LEU A 213 -11.84 -0.70 -37.09
N ASP A 214 -11.18 -1.54 -36.28
CA ASP A 214 -9.99 -1.19 -35.50
C ASP A 214 -8.79 -2.03 -35.96
N LEU A 215 -7.73 -1.32 -36.36
CA LEU A 215 -6.44 -1.83 -36.83
C LEU A 215 -5.28 -1.18 -36.05
N SER A 216 -5.51 -0.88 -34.76
CA SER A 216 -4.48 -0.40 -33.82
C SER A 216 -3.23 -1.28 -33.87
N ASN A 217 -2.03 -0.70 -33.94
CA ASN A 217 -0.77 -1.44 -33.99
C ASN A 217 -0.64 -2.47 -35.13
N VAL A 218 -1.33 -2.29 -36.27
CA VAL A 218 -1.22 -3.17 -37.46
C VAL A 218 -0.38 -2.52 -38.56
N GLN A 219 0.55 -3.27 -39.16
CA GLN A 219 1.26 -2.82 -40.37
C GLN A 219 0.36 -2.93 -41.61
N LEU A 220 0.20 -1.82 -42.33
CA LEU A 220 -0.60 -1.75 -43.56
C LEU A 220 0.32 -1.48 -44.76
N PRO A 221 0.72 -2.51 -45.54
CA PRO A 221 1.59 -2.32 -46.72
C PRO A 221 0.89 -1.61 -47.88
N GLY A 222 -0.45 -1.62 -47.88
CA GLY A 222 -1.33 -0.85 -48.75
C GLY A 222 -2.66 -0.62 -48.05
N THR A 223 -3.40 0.39 -48.45
CA THR A 223 -4.59 0.89 -47.74
C THR A 223 -5.84 0.94 -48.61
N ALA A 224 -5.70 0.91 -49.94
CA ALA A 224 -6.79 1.01 -50.90
C ALA A 224 -7.96 0.04 -50.65
N PHE A 225 -7.73 -1.13 -50.03
CA PHE A 225 -8.79 -2.10 -49.69
C PHE A 225 -9.84 -1.55 -48.72
N LEU A 226 -9.51 -0.53 -47.91
CA LEU A 226 -10.46 0.15 -47.00
C LEU A 226 -11.61 0.83 -47.78
N THR A 227 -11.37 1.26 -49.02
CA THR A 227 -12.38 1.91 -49.88
C THR A 227 -13.59 1.02 -50.18
N GLN A 228 -13.49 -0.30 -50.00
CA GLN A 228 -14.62 -1.22 -50.18
C GLN A 228 -15.79 -0.95 -49.22
N TRP A 229 -15.55 -0.23 -48.12
CA TRP A 229 -16.58 0.20 -47.16
C TRP A 229 -16.82 1.71 -47.17
N LYS A 230 -16.34 2.47 -48.16
CA LYS A 230 -16.45 3.95 -48.22
C LYS A 230 -17.87 4.49 -47.98
N ASP A 231 -18.88 3.74 -48.42
CA ASP A 231 -20.30 4.11 -48.32
C ASP A 231 -20.94 3.69 -46.98
N ARG A 232 -20.23 2.97 -46.11
CA ARG A 232 -20.78 2.34 -44.89
C ARG A 232 -19.94 2.49 -43.61
N LEU A 233 -18.62 2.67 -43.72
CA LEU A 233 -17.74 2.73 -42.57
C LEU A 233 -17.97 4.04 -41.80
N ALA A 234 -18.40 3.91 -40.55
CA ALA A 234 -18.70 5.02 -39.65
C ALA A 234 -17.62 5.22 -38.58
N SER A 235 -16.81 4.19 -38.30
CA SER A 235 -15.71 4.25 -37.33
C SER A 235 -14.47 3.55 -37.88
N LEU A 236 -13.32 4.23 -37.80
CA LEU A 236 -12.02 3.71 -38.19
C LEU A 236 -10.95 4.10 -37.16
N VAL A 237 -10.27 3.10 -36.61
CA VAL A 237 -9.25 3.26 -35.58
C VAL A 237 -7.92 2.73 -36.09
N LEU A 238 -6.90 3.60 -36.09
CA LEU A 238 -5.56 3.39 -36.66
C LEU A 238 -4.47 3.84 -35.68
N TYR A 239 -4.66 3.58 -34.39
CA TYR A 239 -3.68 3.95 -33.36
C TYR A 239 -2.32 3.30 -33.62
N ASN A 240 -1.26 4.10 -33.48
CA ASN A 240 0.13 3.70 -33.70
C ASN A 240 0.43 3.17 -35.12
N VAL A 241 -0.52 3.26 -36.06
CA VAL A 241 -0.30 2.98 -37.49
C VAL A 241 0.46 4.16 -38.10
N ASP A 242 1.49 3.88 -38.90
CA ASP A 242 2.25 4.94 -39.55
C ASP A 242 1.45 5.57 -40.70
N LEU A 243 1.27 6.89 -40.61
CA LEU A 243 0.61 7.70 -41.63
C LEU A 243 1.44 7.74 -42.93
N SER A 244 0.74 7.69 -44.07
CA SER A 244 1.30 7.84 -45.41
C SER A 244 0.36 8.70 -46.27
N GLU A 245 0.87 9.27 -47.38
CA GLU A 245 0.04 10.00 -48.34
C GLU A 245 -1.06 9.11 -48.95
N GLU A 246 -0.79 7.81 -49.16
CA GLU A 246 -1.78 6.84 -49.63
C GLU A 246 -2.90 6.61 -48.61
N LEU A 247 -2.54 6.47 -47.32
CA LEU A 247 -3.52 6.32 -46.25
C LEU A 247 -4.39 7.57 -46.12
N VAL A 248 -3.79 8.76 -46.18
CA VAL A 248 -4.51 10.04 -46.18
C VAL A 248 -5.48 10.11 -47.36
N SER A 249 -5.02 9.77 -48.57
CA SER A 249 -5.86 9.74 -49.78
C SER A 249 -7.03 8.77 -49.65
N THR A 250 -6.78 7.57 -49.14
CA THR A 250 -7.81 6.55 -48.92
C THR A 250 -8.84 7.01 -47.89
N VAL A 251 -8.40 7.54 -46.75
CA VAL A 251 -9.30 7.96 -45.66
C VAL A 251 -10.24 9.08 -46.11
N VAL A 252 -9.80 10.05 -46.92
CA VAL A 252 -10.66 11.16 -47.39
C VAL A 252 -11.71 10.75 -48.44
N GLU A 253 -11.73 9.49 -48.87
CA GLU A 253 -12.83 8.87 -49.62
C GLU A 253 -13.91 8.27 -48.71
N LEU A 254 -13.61 7.99 -47.44
CA LEU A 254 -14.52 7.39 -46.46
C LEU A 254 -15.48 8.44 -45.86
N VAL A 255 -16.22 9.14 -46.71
CA VAL A 255 -17.02 10.34 -46.37
C VAL A 255 -18.11 10.13 -45.30
N ASN A 256 -18.47 8.87 -45.01
CA ASN A 256 -19.43 8.51 -43.97
C ASN A 256 -18.80 8.28 -42.59
N LEU A 257 -17.47 8.45 -42.44
CA LEU A 257 -16.80 8.40 -41.13
C LEU A 257 -17.37 9.44 -40.16
N ARG A 258 -17.66 8.94 -38.96
CA ARG A 258 -18.11 9.68 -37.78
C ARG A 258 -17.05 9.65 -36.68
N HIS A 259 -16.30 8.55 -36.58
CA HIS A 259 -15.24 8.37 -35.59
C HIS A 259 -13.93 8.03 -36.31
N PHE A 260 -12.89 8.82 -36.07
CA PHE A 260 -11.58 8.60 -36.68
C PHE A 260 -10.46 8.79 -35.64
N ASP A 261 -9.70 7.73 -35.36
CA ASP A 261 -8.56 7.72 -34.43
C ASP A 261 -7.27 7.42 -35.20
N ILE A 262 -6.32 8.36 -35.15
CA ILE A 262 -4.93 8.23 -35.62
C ILE A 262 -3.95 8.66 -34.53
N SER A 263 -4.28 8.41 -33.26
CA SER A 263 -3.40 8.70 -32.12
C SER A 263 -2.15 7.79 -32.12
N ARG A 264 -1.10 8.15 -31.36
CA ARG A 264 0.13 7.34 -31.26
C ARG A 264 0.92 7.55 -29.97
N GLU A 265 1.81 6.61 -29.68
CA GLU A 265 2.54 6.56 -28.41
C GLU A 265 3.82 7.40 -28.38
N SER A 266 4.61 7.37 -29.47
CA SER A 266 6.01 7.81 -29.45
C SER A 266 6.31 9.02 -30.33
N ARG A 267 7.12 9.95 -29.79
CA ARG A 267 7.62 11.15 -30.48
C ARG A 267 8.97 10.96 -31.21
N ARG A 268 9.63 9.79 -31.11
CA ARG A 268 11.05 9.62 -31.50
C ARG A 268 11.30 8.98 -32.88
N THR A 269 10.32 8.33 -33.49
CA THR A 269 10.52 7.52 -34.71
C THR A 269 9.57 7.84 -35.87
N ALA A 270 8.60 8.74 -35.66
CA ALA A 270 7.61 9.11 -36.67
C ALA A 270 8.26 9.75 -37.92
N LYS A 271 8.33 8.99 -39.03
CA LYS A 271 8.81 9.48 -40.34
C LYS A 271 7.85 10.50 -40.94
N PHE A 272 6.54 10.28 -40.75
CA PHE A 272 5.47 11.15 -41.22
C PHE A 272 5.09 12.18 -40.14
N LYS A 273 4.75 13.40 -40.55
CA LYS A 273 4.36 14.51 -39.66
C LYS A 273 3.04 15.10 -40.12
N MET A 274 2.18 15.45 -39.17
CA MET A 274 0.88 16.05 -39.44
C MET A 274 1.08 17.49 -39.95
N THR A 275 0.52 17.81 -41.11
CA THR A 275 0.59 19.16 -41.70
C THR A 275 -0.76 19.86 -41.59
N ARG A 276 -0.77 21.20 -41.74
CA ARG A 276 -2.04 21.96 -41.77
C ARG A 276 -2.95 21.46 -42.90
N LYS A 277 -2.36 21.13 -44.06
CA LYS A 277 -3.09 20.65 -45.26
C LYS A 277 -3.84 19.35 -45.00
N ILE A 278 -3.20 18.38 -44.35
CA ILE A 278 -3.80 17.07 -44.05
C ILE A 278 -4.98 17.22 -43.08
N LEU A 279 -4.80 17.99 -42.01
CA LEU A 279 -5.89 18.23 -41.05
C LEU A 279 -7.07 19.00 -41.69
N THR A 280 -6.80 19.99 -42.55
CA THR A 280 -7.85 20.65 -43.35
C THR A 280 -8.55 19.67 -44.29
N ALA A 281 -7.82 18.77 -44.97
CA ALA A 281 -8.42 17.77 -45.84
C ALA A 281 -9.36 16.82 -45.08
N PHE A 282 -8.99 16.35 -43.88
CA PHE A 282 -9.88 15.56 -43.04
C PHE A 282 -11.16 16.33 -42.66
N VAL A 283 -11.05 17.58 -42.19
CA VAL A 283 -12.22 18.39 -41.82
C VAL A 283 -13.15 18.67 -43.00
N GLN A 284 -12.60 19.02 -44.17
CA GLN A 284 -13.38 19.34 -45.37
C GLN A 284 -14.07 18.11 -45.98
N ARG A 285 -13.43 16.94 -45.91
CA ARG A 285 -13.88 15.72 -46.60
C ARG A 285 -14.76 14.84 -45.71
N LEU A 286 -14.41 14.71 -44.44
CA LEU A 286 -15.13 13.89 -43.45
C LEU A 286 -16.20 14.73 -42.74
N VAL A 287 -17.15 15.25 -43.52
CA VAL A 287 -18.18 16.20 -43.06
C VAL A 287 -19.14 15.67 -41.99
N ASN A 288 -19.08 14.37 -41.71
CA ASN A 288 -19.90 13.65 -40.75
C ASN A 288 -19.18 13.36 -39.42
N LEU A 289 -17.93 13.82 -39.24
CA LEU A 289 -17.16 13.60 -38.01
C LEU A 289 -17.92 14.05 -36.75
N VAL A 290 -17.87 13.16 -35.77
CA VAL A 290 -18.40 13.26 -34.40
C VAL A 290 -17.23 13.15 -33.42
N SER A 291 -16.22 12.32 -33.69
CA SER A 291 -14.96 12.30 -32.95
C SER A 291 -13.74 12.21 -33.85
N LEU A 292 -12.67 12.89 -33.45
CA LEU A 292 -11.35 12.85 -34.07
C LEU A 292 -10.29 12.71 -32.99
N ASP A 293 -9.37 11.76 -33.10
CA ASP A 293 -8.20 11.67 -32.22
C ASP A 293 -6.90 11.80 -33.03
N ILE A 294 -6.08 12.78 -32.66
CA ILE A 294 -4.75 13.04 -33.24
C ILE A 294 -3.66 13.08 -32.15
N SER A 295 -3.93 12.48 -30.99
CA SER A 295 -3.04 12.52 -29.82
C SER A 295 -1.67 11.90 -30.11
N GLY A 296 -0.62 12.51 -29.58
CA GLY A 296 0.77 12.11 -29.83
C GLY A 296 1.31 12.44 -31.23
N GLN A 297 0.51 12.98 -32.16
CA GLN A 297 0.99 13.39 -33.49
C GLN A 297 1.88 14.63 -33.43
N ILE A 298 2.93 14.63 -34.26
CA ILE A 298 3.85 15.76 -34.40
C ILE A 298 3.34 16.70 -35.49
N MET A 299 2.95 17.92 -35.09
CA MET A 299 2.55 18.98 -36.02
C MET A 299 3.79 19.62 -36.67
N LEU A 300 3.85 19.64 -38.01
CA LEU A 300 4.93 20.29 -38.78
C LEU A 300 4.71 21.80 -38.90
N ASP A 301 3.48 22.19 -39.25
CA ASP A 301 3.09 23.59 -39.47
C ASP A 301 2.38 24.13 -38.23
N ASN A 302 2.55 25.43 -37.94
CA ASN A 302 1.71 26.07 -36.93
C ASN A 302 0.24 26.09 -37.41
N CYS A 303 -0.62 25.32 -36.76
CA CYS A 303 -2.06 25.28 -37.04
C CYS A 303 -2.88 26.24 -36.18
N THR A 304 -2.24 27.05 -35.33
CA THR A 304 -2.90 28.08 -34.53
C THR A 304 -3.09 29.39 -35.32
N VAL A 305 -4.12 30.16 -34.96
CA VAL A 305 -4.39 31.48 -35.56
C VAL A 305 -3.33 32.50 -35.09
N PRO A 306 -2.64 33.25 -35.97
CA PRO A 306 -1.47 34.09 -35.60
C PRO A 306 -1.72 35.33 -34.71
N HIS A 307 -2.95 35.62 -34.32
CA HIS A 307 -3.30 36.77 -33.50
C HIS A 307 -4.41 36.38 -32.52
N PHE A 308 -4.16 36.52 -31.21
CA PHE A 308 -5.02 37.29 -30.28
C PHE A 308 -4.47 37.29 -28.84
N GLU A 309 -3.79 38.37 -28.44
CA GLU A 309 -3.68 38.77 -27.02
C GLU A 309 -5.00 39.38 -26.48
N LYS A 310 -6.09 39.27 -27.25
CA LYS A 310 -7.42 39.86 -26.97
C LYS A 310 -8.53 38.83 -26.77
N ALA A 311 -8.20 37.54 -26.59
CA ALA A 311 -9.17 36.51 -26.23
C ALA A 311 -9.43 36.48 -24.71
N MET A 312 -9.70 37.63 -24.08
CA MET A 312 -10.22 37.70 -22.70
C MET A 312 -11.72 37.39 -22.69
N GLY A 313 -12.07 36.17 -23.13
CA GLY A 313 -13.44 35.67 -23.23
C GLY A 313 -13.53 34.23 -22.73
N ARG A 314 -14.74 33.77 -22.40
CA ARG A 314 -14.97 32.37 -22.02
C ARG A 314 -14.61 31.42 -23.18
N PRO A 315 -14.12 30.20 -22.90
CA PRO A 315 -13.95 29.17 -23.93
C PRO A 315 -15.22 28.98 -24.75
N SER A 316 -15.05 28.63 -26.02
CA SER A 316 -16.17 28.46 -26.97
C SER A 316 -15.94 27.22 -27.81
N THR A 317 -17.01 26.44 -27.98
CA THR A 317 -17.04 25.23 -28.81
C THR A 317 -17.50 25.51 -30.24
N GLU A 318 -17.87 26.75 -30.59
CA GLU A 318 -18.28 27.09 -31.95
C GLU A 318 -17.10 26.95 -32.94
N PRO A 319 -17.22 26.15 -34.01
CA PRO A 319 -16.17 25.98 -35.02
C PRO A 319 -15.56 27.28 -35.51
N CYS A 320 -16.37 28.25 -35.92
CA CYS A 320 -15.90 29.53 -36.47
C CYS A 320 -15.04 30.37 -35.51
N LYS A 321 -15.07 30.07 -34.19
CA LYS A 321 -14.25 30.72 -33.16
C LYS A 321 -12.99 29.92 -32.80
N SER A 322 -12.79 28.74 -33.40
CA SER A 322 -11.67 27.83 -33.13
C SER A 322 -10.32 28.54 -33.25
N SER A 323 -9.46 28.34 -32.24
CA SER A 323 -8.06 28.76 -32.26
C SER A 323 -7.17 27.88 -33.13
N ILE A 324 -7.68 26.72 -33.59
CA ILE A 324 -7.04 25.78 -34.51
C ILE A 324 -7.65 26.00 -35.90
N TYR A 325 -6.87 26.55 -36.82
CA TYR A 325 -7.35 27.04 -38.13
C TYR A 325 -8.12 25.98 -38.93
N PRO A 326 -7.60 24.74 -39.16
CA PRO A 326 -8.36 23.71 -39.87
C PRO A 326 -9.73 23.37 -39.27
N LEU A 327 -9.90 23.50 -37.95
CA LEU A 327 -11.16 23.16 -37.27
C LEU A 327 -12.22 24.27 -37.38
N GLN A 328 -11.87 25.44 -37.96
CA GLN A 328 -12.85 26.49 -38.24
C GLN A 328 -13.88 26.09 -39.32
N GLU A 329 -13.53 25.11 -40.15
CA GLU A 329 -14.36 24.61 -41.25
C GLU A 329 -15.31 23.47 -40.83
N LEU A 330 -15.29 23.06 -39.55
CA LEU A 330 -16.24 22.08 -39.03
C LEU A 330 -17.68 22.62 -39.08
N LYS A 331 -18.62 21.80 -39.56
CA LYS A 331 -20.05 22.15 -39.62
C LYS A 331 -20.74 22.22 -38.24
N ARG A 332 -20.15 21.56 -37.23
CA ARG A 332 -20.66 21.43 -35.86
C ARG A 332 -19.48 21.13 -34.90
N PRO A 333 -19.56 21.45 -33.61
CA PRO A 333 -18.59 20.96 -32.63
C PRO A 333 -18.53 19.43 -32.62
N LEU A 334 -17.34 18.88 -32.40
CA LEU A 334 -17.13 17.45 -32.18
C LEU A 334 -17.63 17.05 -30.78
N GLN A 335 -18.08 15.82 -30.62
CA GLN A 335 -18.34 15.25 -29.29
C GLN A 335 -17.03 14.96 -28.55
N PHE A 336 -16.02 14.48 -29.28
CA PHE A 336 -14.69 14.21 -28.74
C PHE A 336 -13.59 14.68 -29.68
N LEU A 337 -12.58 15.36 -29.15
CA LEU A 337 -11.36 15.71 -29.87
C LEU A 337 -10.13 15.36 -29.03
N GLY A 338 -9.38 14.35 -29.48
CA GLY A 338 -8.15 13.92 -28.84
C GLY A 338 -6.95 14.78 -29.25
N LEU A 339 -6.37 15.53 -28.30
CA LEU A 339 -5.20 16.40 -28.50
C LEU A 339 -4.08 16.10 -27.49
N TYR A 340 -4.16 15.01 -26.73
CA TYR A 340 -3.15 14.65 -25.73
C TYR A 340 -1.75 14.53 -26.37
N ASP A 341 -0.72 14.97 -25.66
CA ASP A 341 0.67 15.07 -26.17
C ASP A 341 0.89 15.95 -27.43
N THR A 342 -0.12 16.64 -27.96
CA THR A 342 0.03 17.59 -29.08
C THR A 342 0.29 19.02 -28.60
N THR A 343 0.91 19.86 -29.44
CA THR A 343 1.04 21.30 -29.16
C THR A 343 -0.30 22.05 -29.21
N LEU A 344 -1.34 21.45 -29.80
CA LEU A 344 -2.64 22.09 -30.03
C LEU A 344 -3.54 22.10 -28.79
N CYS A 345 -3.34 21.21 -27.81
CA CYS A 345 -4.16 21.17 -26.58
C CYS A 345 -4.10 22.47 -25.75
N ASN A 346 -3.04 23.26 -25.93
CA ASN A 346 -2.77 24.49 -25.17
C ASN A 346 -3.64 25.70 -25.56
N VAL A 347 -4.39 25.65 -26.67
CA VAL A 347 -5.20 26.79 -27.14
C VAL A 347 -6.49 27.00 -26.32
N THR A 348 -7.21 28.11 -26.54
CA THR A 348 -8.38 28.50 -25.71
C THR A 348 -9.72 28.09 -26.30
N HIS A 349 -9.95 28.28 -27.60
CA HIS A 349 -11.21 27.92 -28.26
C HIS A 349 -11.00 26.64 -29.06
N ILE A 350 -11.54 25.54 -28.54
CA ILE A 350 -11.44 24.19 -29.13
C ILE A 350 -12.87 23.74 -29.44
N PRO A 351 -13.21 23.43 -30.70
CA PRO A 351 -14.59 23.17 -31.10
C PRO A 351 -15.04 21.72 -30.82
N ALA A 352 -14.98 21.32 -29.55
CA ALA A 352 -15.42 20.01 -29.09
C ALA A 352 -15.95 20.04 -27.65
N TYR A 353 -16.88 19.13 -27.32
CA TYR A 353 -17.45 19.02 -25.98
C TYR A 353 -16.51 18.29 -24.99
N LYS A 354 -15.88 17.20 -25.42
CA LYS A 354 -14.83 16.48 -24.66
C LYS A 354 -13.49 16.63 -25.36
N VAL A 355 -12.45 17.03 -24.62
CA VAL A 355 -11.10 17.28 -25.16
C VAL A 355 -10.06 16.59 -24.29
N THR A 356 -9.20 15.77 -24.88
CA THR A 356 -8.00 15.22 -24.19
C THR A 356 -6.81 16.16 -24.42
N GLY A 357 -5.91 16.25 -23.45
CA GLY A 357 -4.82 17.23 -23.51
C GLY A 357 -4.03 17.34 -22.20
N SER A 358 -2.99 18.16 -22.21
CA SER A 358 -2.11 18.38 -21.05
C SER A 358 -2.17 19.82 -20.50
N LYS A 359 -3.21 20.60 -20.85
CA LYS A 359 -3.32 22.02 -20.46
C LYS A 359 -3.85 22.20 -19.03
N ASN A 360 -4.77 21.35 -18.60
CA ASN A 360 -5.48 21.46 -17.34
C ASN A 360 -5.99 20.09 -16.86
N GLU A 361 -6.43 20.03 -15.60
CA GLU A 361 -6.98 18.83 -14.96
C GLU A 361 -8.06 18.14 -15.80
N ASP A 362 -9.02 18.91 -16.34
CA ASP A 362 -10.16 18.35 -17.06
C ASP A 362 -9.75 17.65 -18.38
N GLN A 363 -8.78 18.22 -19.11
CA GLN A 363 -8.17 17.59 -20.27
C GLN A 363 -7.37 16.32 -19.94
N VAL A 364 -6.72 16.28 -18.76
CA VAL A 364 -5.96 15.13 -18.29
C VAL A 364 -6.90 14.00 -17.85
N LEU A 365 -7.96 14.31 -17.09
CA LEU A 365 -8.98 13.33 -16.71
C LEU A 365 -9.70 12.76 -17.94
N ASN A 366 -10.04 13.60 -18.93
CA ASN A 366 -10.56 13.14 -20.22
C ASN A 366 -9.58 12.20 -20.95
N ALA A 367 -8.26 12.42 -20.82
CA ALA A 367 -7.25 11.55 -21.42
C ALA A 367 -7.16 10.19 -20.72
N ILE A 368 -7.14 10.15 -19.37
CA ILE A 368 -7.15 8.88 -18.63
C ILE A 368 -8.40 8.07 -19.00
N GLU A 369 -9.57 8.71 -18.99
CA GLU A 369 -10.85 8.09 -19.33
C GLU A 369 -10.90 7.54 -20.77
N ALA A 370 -10.34 8.26 -21.74
CA ALA A 370 -10.34 7.84 -23.15
C ALA A 370 -9.31 6.73 -23.46
N TYR A 371 -8.20 6.68 -22.72
CA TYR A 371 -7.04 5.86 -23.07
C TYR A 371 -6.84 4.64 -22.17
N THR A 372 -7.58 4.53 -21.06
CA THR A 372 -7.41 3.42 -20.12
C THR A 372 -7.55 2.04 -20.77
N GLU A 373 -8.56 1.74 -21.60
CA GLU A 373 -8.79 0.34 -21.99
C GLU A 373 -7.79 -0.21 -23.04
N PHE A 374 -7.45 0.57 -24.09
CA PHE A 374 -6.71 0.06 -25.26
C PHE A 374 -5.42 0.83 -25.60
N ARG A 375 -4.96 1.71 -24.69
CA ARG A 375 -3.86 2.68 -24.94
C ARG A 375 -2.96 2.89 -23.70
N PRO A 376 -2.37 1.82 -23.12
CA PRO A 376 -1.69 1.89 -21.81
C PRO A 376 -0.63 2.99 -21.71
N GLU A 377 0.21 3.19 -22.71
CA GLU A 377 1.26 4.22 -22.72
C GLU A 377 0.71 5.66 -22.70
N LEU A 378 -0.46 5.91 -23.27
CA LEU A 378 -1.13 7.22 -23.19
C LEU A 378 -1.80 7.40 -21.82
N ALA A 379 -2.48 6.35 -21.33
CA ALA A 379 -3.09 6.34 -20.00
C ALA A 379 -2.04 6.57 -18.90
N HIS A 380 -0.94 5.81 -18.91
CA HIS A 380 0.19 5.98 -17.99
C HIS A 380 0.70 7.43 -17.95
N ARG A 381 0.93 8.05 -19.11
CA ARG A 381 1.40 9.44 -19.14
C ARG A 381 0.37 10.43 -18.60
N ALA A 382 -0.92 10.21 -18.86
CA ALA A 382 -1.99 11.06 -18.33
C ALA A 382 -2.12 10.90 -16.81
N ILE A 383 -2.01 9.68 -16.28
CA ILE A 383 -1.97 9.41 -14.84
C ILE A 383 -0.73 10.06 -14.19
N ASN A 384 0.43 10.08 -14.86
CA ASN A 384 1.62 10.80 -14.37
C ASN A 384 1.40 12.32 -14.30
N GLN A 385 0.69 12.91 -15.26
CA GLN A 385 0.32 14.33 -15.19
C GLN A 385 -0.70 14.60 -14.07
N LEU A 386 -1.65 13.69 -13.85
CA LEU A 386 -2.58 13.78 -12.72
C LEU A 386 -1.85 13.64 -11.37
N PHE A 387 -0.83 12.79 -11.27
CA PHE A 387 0.04 12.69 -10.09
C PHE A 387 0.73 14.03 -9.79
N ASP A 388 1.32 14.69 -10.80
CA ASP A 388 1.94 16.01 -10.62
C ASP A 388 0.91 17.09 -10.22
N ILE A 389 -0.30 17.05 -10.78
CA ILE A 389 -1.41 17.92 -10.36
C ILE A 389 -1.77 17.65 -8.88
N ALA A 390 -2.03 16.40 -8.50
CA ALA A 390 -2.44 16.02 -7.14
C ALA A 390 -1.35 16.26 -6.07
N ARG A 391 -0.08 16.27 -6.47
CA ARG A 391 1.08 16.51 -5.59
C ARG A 391 1.38 17.99 -5.37
N ILE A 392 1.12 18.84 -6.36
CA ILE A 392 1.57 20.26 -6.37
C ILE A 392 0.39 21.24 -6.26
N GLN A 393 -0.82 20.82 -6.67
CA GLN A 393 -2.01 21.67 -6.82
C GLN A 393 -3.23 21.00 -6.18
N HIS A 394 -4.31 21.76 -5.99
CA HIS A 394 -5.59 21.22 -5.51
C HIS A 394 -6.36 20.60 -6.69
N CYS A 395 -6.57 19.28 -6.68
CA CYS A 395 -7.43 18.58 -7.64
C CYS A 395 -8.92 18.93 -7.39
N GLY A 396 -9.59 19.52 -8.37
CA GLY A 396 -10.98 19.97 -8.25
C GLY A 396 -12.04 18.87 -8.45
N GLN A 397 -11.71 17.79 -9.16
CA GLN A 397 -12.61 16.68 -9.49
C GLN A 397 -12.18 15.37 -8.83
N LEU A 398 -11.89 15.40 -7.52
CA LEU A 398 -11.23 14.30 -6.81
C LEU A 398 -11.93 12.94 -6.96
N LEU A 399 -13.26 12.87 -6.85
CA LEU A 399 -14.00 11.61 -7.00
C LEU A 399 -13.78 10.99 -8.39
N ARG A 400 -13.87 11.79 -9.45
CA ARG A 400 -13.62 11.36 -10.83
C ARG A 400 -12.16 10.95 -11.02
N ALA A 401 -11.22 11.69 -10.45
CA ALA A 401 -9.79 11.35 -10.48
C ALA A 401 -9.52 9.98 -9.81
N LEU A 402 -10.11 9.74 -8.62
CA LEU A 402 -10.00 8.46 -7.91
C LEU A 402 -10.61 7.31 -8.72
N GLN A 403 -11.85 7.47 -9.22
CA GLN A 403 -12.53 6.45 -10.03
C GLN A 403 -11.73 6.08 -11.28
N LEU A 404 -11.18 7.07 -12.00
CA LEU A 404 -10.38 6.85 -13.22
C LEU A 404 -9.04 6.15 -12.94
N VAL A 405 -8.34 6.52 -11.85
CA VAL A 405 -7.08 5.86 -11.49
C VAL A 405 -7.33 4.43 -10.97
N ILE A 406 -8.39 4.21 -10.19
CA ILE A 406 -8.81 2.86 -9.77
C ILE A 406 -9.15 2.00 -11.00
N ALA A 407 -9.90 2.54 -11.96
CA ALA A 407 -10.22 1.84 -13.20
C ALA A 407 -8.96 1.47 -14.00
N ALA A 408 -7.98 2.38 -14.11
CA ALA A 408 -6.71 2.11 -14.78
C ALA A 408 -5.88 1.03 -14.07
N LEU A 409 -5.81 1.06 -12.74
CA LEU A 409 -5.10 0.04 -11.94
C LEU A 409 -5.76 -1.34 -12.01
N LYS A 410 -7.10 -1.41 -12.09
CA LYS A 410 -7.83 -2.66 -12.33
C LYS A 410 -7.63 -3.18 -13.76
N CYS A 411 -7.64 -2.29 -14.75
CA CYS A 411 -7.51 -2.64 -16.16
C CYS A 411 -6.10 -3.13 -16.52
N HIS A 412 -5.06 -2.65 -15.82
CA HIS A 412 -3.66 -2.91 -16.14
C HIS A 412 -2.89 -3.49 -14.95
N LYS A 413 -3.41 -4.58 -14.37
CA LYS A 413 -2.83 -5.27 -13.20
C LYS A 413 -1.32 -5.56 -13.35
N TYR A 414 -0.89 -5.96 -14.54
CA TYR A 414 0.50 -6.36 -14.82
C TYR A 414 1.36 -5.24 -15.46
N ASP A 415 0.80 -4.08 -15.80
CA ASP A 415 1.60 -2.96 -16.30
C ASP A 415 2.29 -2.24 -15.13
N LYS A 416 3.57 -2.56 -14.92
CA LYS A 416 4.42 -1.97 -13.88
C LYS A 416 4.38 -0.43 -13.87
N SER A 417 4.28 0.22 -15.04
CA SER A 417 4.29 1.68 -15.15
C SER A 417 2.98 2.29 -14.66
N ILE A 418 1.85 1.70 -15.05
CA ILE A 418 0.52 2.12 -14.58
C ILE A 418 0.34 1.80 -13.09
N GLN A 419 0.79 0.63 -12.62
CA GLN A 419 0.72 0.25 -11.21
C GLN A 419 1.49 1.23 -10.30
N VAL A 420 2.74 1.55 -10.64
CA VAL A 420 3.58 2.47 -9.84
C VAL A 420 3.00 3.90 -9.87
N THR A 421 2.76 4.44 -11.07
CA THR A 421 2.32 5.84 -11.23
C THR A 421 0.89 6.04 -10.72
N GLY A 422 -0.01 5.07 -10.92
CA GLY A 422 -1.38 5.10 -10.41
C GLY A 422 -1.44 4.96 -8.89
N SER A 423 -0.65 4.08 -8.28
CA SER A 423 -0.57 3.95 -6.82
C SER A 423 -0.01 5.24 -6.18
N ALA A 424 0.99 5.85 -6.81
CA ALA A 424 1.53 7.16 -6.39
C ALA A 424 0.46 8.27 -6.51
N ALA A 425 -0.32 8.29 -7.59
CA ALA A 425 -1.44 9.22 -7.74
C ALA A 425 -2.51 9.01 -6.65
N LEU A 426 -2.92 7.78 -6.38
CA LEU A 426 -3.89 7.46 -5.32
C LEU A 426 -3.41 7.90 -3.93
N PHE A 427 -2.13 7.77 -3.61
CA PHE A 427 -1.58 8.25 -2.34
C PHE A 427 -1.84 9.75 -2.15
N TYR A 428 -1.53 10.59 -3.14
CA TYR A 428 -1.77 12.04 -3.04
C TYR A 428 -3.26 12.37 -3.07
N LEU A 429 -4.04 11.76 -3.98
CA LEU A 429 -5.49 11.99 -4.07
C LEU A 429 -6.22 11.63 -2.76
N THR A 430 -5.81 10.57 -2.05
CA THR A 430 -6.41 10.14 -0.78
C THR A 430 -5.79 10.76 0.47
N ASN A 431 -4.78 11.62 0.33
CA ASN A 431 -4.19 12.37 1.45
C ASN A 431 -4.63 13.85 1.51
N THR A 432 -5.65 14.21 0.71
CA THR A 432 -6.34 15.51 0.76
C THR A 432 -7.47 15.52 1.81
N ASP A 433 -7.95 16.72 2.17
CA ASP A 433 -8.99 16.92 3.20
C ASP A 433 -10.36 16.28 2.88
N TYR A 434 -10.54 15.76 1.67
CA TYR A 434 -11.74 15.05 1.19
C TYR A 434 -12.00 13.71 1.92
N ARG A 435 -11.12 13.28 2.85
CA ARG A 435 -11.28 12.03 3.62
C ARG A 435 -12.62 11.90 4.36
N SER A 436 -13.31 13.00 4.66
CA SER A 436 -14.61 12.94 5.34
C SER A 436 -15.77 12.47 4.46
N ASP A 437 -15.67 12.65 3.15
CA ASP A 437 -16.77 12.46 2.20
C ASP A 437 -16.50 11.26 1.26
N GLN A 438 -15.45 10.48 1.52
CA GLN A 438 -15.17 9.24 0.80
C GLN A 438 -15.96 8.06 1.38
N SER A 439 -16.70 7.36 0.53
CA SER A 439 -17.44 6.18 0.95
C SER A 439 -16.56 5.01 1.37
N VAL A 440 -17.14 4.12 2.18
CA VAL A 440 -16.46 2.89 2.65
C VAL A 440 -16.09 2.00 1.46
N ARG A 441 -16.92 2.01 0.40
CA ARG A 441 -16.66 1.32 -0.87
C ARG A 441 -15.40 1.87 -1.54
N LEU A 442 -15.35 3.17 -1.82
CA LEU A 442 -14.22 3.80 -2.50
C LEU A 442 -12.90 3.58 -1.73
N ARG A 443 -12.94 3.68 -0.39
CA ARG A 443 -11.79 3.38 0.48
C ARG A 443 -11.34 1.91 0.40
N ARG A 444 -12.27 0.95 0.35
CA ARG A 444 -11.94 -0.48 0.15
C ARG A 444 -11.30 -0.70 -1.23
N GLU A 445 -11.88 -0.12 -2.28
CA GLU A 445 -11.37 -0.27 -3.65
C GLU A 445 -9.95 0.30 -3.81
N VAL A 446 -9.65 1.47 -3.22
CA VAL A 446 -8.27 2.02 -3.17
C VAL A 446 -7.30 1.05 -2.51
N ILE A 447 -7.66 0.52 -1.33
CA ILE A 447 -6.78 -0.40 -0.58
C ILE A 447 -6.54 -1.69 -1.39
N GLN A 448 -7.58 -2.24 -2.01
CA GLN A 448 -7.48 -3.45 -2.81
C GLN A 448 -6.57 -3.27 -4.03
N VAL A 449 -6.72 -2.21 -4.82
CA VAL A 449 -5.88 -2.02 -6.02
C VAL A 449 -4.41 -1.74 -5.66
N VAL A 450 -4.15 -1.00 -4.57
CA VAL A 450 -2.78 -0.73 -4.12
C VAL A 450 -2.11 -2.00 -3.57
N LEU A 451 -2.81 -2.83 -2.79
CA LEU A 451 -2.26 -4.10 -2.31
C LEU A 451 -1.97 -5.07 -3.47
N ASN A 452 -2.91 -5.24 -4.41
CA ASN A 452 -2.73 -6.08 -5.59
C ASN A 452 -1.52 -5.63 -6.44
N GLY A 453 -1.32 -4.31 -6.61
CA GLY A 453 -0.14 -3.77 -7.28
C GLY A 453 1.16 -4.03 -6.49
N MET A 454 1.13 -3.89 -5.16
CA MET A 454 2.29 -4.13 -4.29
C MET A 454 2.76 -5.59 -4.27
N GLU A 455 1.90 -6.56 -4.53
CA GLU A 455 2.29 -7.99 -4.68
C GLU A 455 3.17 -8.24 -5.92
N HIS A 456 3.05 -7.41 -6.97
CA HIS A 456 3.70 -7.61 -8.28
C HIS A 456 4.89 -6.65 -8.53
N ILE A 457 5.14 -5.70 -7.62
CA ILE A 457 6.26 -4.74 -7.66
C ILE A 457 7.65 -5.29 -7.19
N PRO A 458 7.79 -6.34 -6.35
CA PRO A 458 9.09 -6.72 -5.75
C PRO A 458 10.23 -6.98 -6.76
N GLU A 459 9.97 -7.68 -7.85
CA GLU A 459 10.99 -8.06 -8.85
C GLU A 459 11.66 -6.84 -9.52
N GLU A 460 10.90 -5.76 -9.75
CA GLU A 460 11.49 -4.54 -10.32
C GLU A 460 12.32 -3.79 -9.29
N LEU A 461 11.95 -3.87 -8.00
CA LEU A 461 12.75 -3.30 -6.92
C LEU A 461 14.12 -3.99 -6.82
N GLU A 462 14.15 -5.31 -7.00
CA GLU A 462 15.38 -6.11 -7.08
C GLU A 462 16.22 -5.79 -8.32
N PHE A 463 15.59 -5.62 -9.50
CA PHE A 463 16.28 -5.17 -10.70
C PHE A 463 16.88 -3.77 -10.55
N GLN A 464 16.15 -2.81 -9.97
CA GLN A 464 16.66 -1.47 -9.71
C GLN A 464 17.75 -1.48 -8.63
N TYR A 465 17.65 -2.32 -7.60
CA TYR A 465 18.70 -2.53 -6.59
C TYR A 465 19.99 -3.05 -7.23
N SER A 466 19.90 -4.09 -8.07
CA SER A 466 21.01 -4.60 -8.88
C SER A 466 21.59 -3.48 -9.76
N ARG A 467 20.74 -2.69 -10.43
CA ARG A 467 21.16 -1.59 -11.30
C ARG A 467 21.90 -0.47 -10.56
N VAL A 468 21.44 -0.08 -9.37
CA VAL A 468 22.08 0.93 -8.52
C VAL A 468 23.45 0.43 -8.06
N ASN A 469 23.56 -0.83 -7.60
CA ASN A 469 24.83 -1.41 -7.20
C ASN A 469 25.83 -1.49 -8.37
N GLN A 470 25.40 -1.88 -9.58
CA GLN A 470 26.25 -1.82 -10.78
C GLN A 470 26.76 -0.40 -11.07
N LEU A 471 25.92 0.62 -10.87
CA LEU A 471 26.29 2.01 -11.13
C LEU A 471 27.29 2.53 -10.10
N LEU A 472 27.05 2.27 -8.81
CA LEU A 472 27.96 2.65 -7.73
C LEU A 472 29.34 1.98 -7.87
N LEU A 473 29.38 0.68 -8.20
CA LEU A 473 30.63 -0.02 -8.45
C LEU A 473 31.40 0.58 -9.64
N LYS A 474 30.72 0.90 -10.75
CA LYS A 474 31.34 1.58 -11.90
C LYS A 474 31.84 2.99 -11.61
N ILE A 475 31.25 3.70 -10.65
CA ILE A 475 31.75 5.00 -10.19
C ILE A 475 33.07 4.84 -9.41
N LEU A 476 33.25 3.72 -8.71
CA LEU A 476 34.43 3.43 -7.88
C LEU A 476 35.63 2.83 -8.65
N GLU A 477 35.41 2.24 -9.83
CA GLU A 477 36.48 1.62 -10.65
C GLU A 477 37.57 2.57 -11.20
N PRO A 478 37.31 3.82 -11.66
CA PRO A 478 38.32 4.59 -12.39
C PRO A 478 39.44 5.19 -11.51
N ALA A 479 40.69 5.08 -11.98
CA ALA A 479 41.88 5.46 -11.22
C ALA A 479 41.98 6.95 -10.83
N ARG A 480 41.29 7.84 -11.57
CA ARG A 480 41.16 9.29 -11.30
C ARG A 480 39.69 9.64 -11.14
N GLN A 481 39.24 9.72 -9.90
CA GLN A 481 37.90 10.21 -9.52
C GLN A 481 38.02 11.37 -8.54
N ASP A 482 36.97 12.18 -8.47
CA ASP A 482 36.84 13.21 -7.44
C ASP A 482 36.68 12.53 -6.07
N GLU A 483 37.47 12.98 -5.09
CA GLU A 483 37.50 12.40 -3.75
C GLU A 483 36.15 12.51 -3.03
N SER A 484 35.37 13.56 -3.31
CA SER A 484 34.02 13.75 -2.76
C SER A 484 33.02 12.74 -3.34
N ILE A 485 33.08 12.50 -4.66
CA ILE A 485 32.23 11.51 -5.35
C ILE A 485 32.57 10.10 -4.87
N GLN A 486 33.86 9.79 -4.74
CA GLN A 486 34.33 8.51 -4.22
C GLN A 486 33.85 8.27 -2.78
N ARG A 487 33.92 9.29 -1.91
CA ARG A 487 33.44 9.23 -0.52
C ARG A 487 31.93 9.00 -0.43
N ILE A 488 31.14 9.70 -1.26
CA ILE A 488 29.68 9.50 -1.35
C ILE A 488 29.36 8.08 -1.83
N ALA A 489 30.02 7.60 -2.88
CA ALA A 489 29.77 6.29 -3.45
C ALA A 489 30.10 5.14 -2.48
N VAL A 490 31.23 5.19 -1.76
CA VAL A 490 31.55 4.18 -0.72
C VAL A 490 30.56 4.25 0.44
N HIS A 491 30.15 5.44 0.88
CA HIS A 491 29.16 5.59 1.96
C HIS A 491 27.79 5.01 1.57
N LEU A 492 27.32 5.27 0.34
CA LEU A 492 26.09 4.66 -0.19
C LEU A 492 26.21 3.13 -0.29
N CYS A 493 27.34 2.60 -0.76
CA CYS A 493 27.62 1.17 -0.77
C CYS A 493 27.54 0.54 0.63
N ASN A 494 28.15 1.17 1.65
CA ASN A 494 28.10 0.67 3.04
C ASN A 494 26.66 0.68 3.59
N ALA A 495 25.91 1.76 3.34
CA ALA A 495 24.52 1.88 3.76
C ALA A 495 23.60 0.83 3.09
N LEU A 496 23.77 0.58 1.78
CA LEU A 496 22.98 -0.41 1.05
C LEU A 496 23.22 -1.84 1.53
N VAL A 497 24.48 -2.22 1.76
CA VAL A 497 24.84 -3.58 2.22
C VAL A 497 24.40 -3.83 3.67
N CYS A 498 24.36 -2.80 4.52
CA CYS A 498 23.92 -2.91 5.92
C CYS A 498 22.41 -3.18 6.09
N GLN A 499 21.60 -2.92 5.06
CA GLN A 499 20.12 -2.92 5.14
C GLN A 499 19.46 -4.05 4.33
N VAL A 500 20.22 -5.00 3.79
CA VAL A 500 19.70 -6.09 2.96
C VAL A 500 19.97 -7.48 3.53
N ASP A 501 19.18 -8.46 3.09
CA ASP A 501 19.34 -9.86 3.44
C ASP A 501 20.59 -10.51 2.82
N ASN A 502 20.88 -11.73 3.26
CA ASN A 502 22.09 -12.45 2.88
C ASN A 502 22.10 -12.87 1.40
N HIS A 503 20.95 -13.04 0.74
CA HIS A 503 20.89 -13.37 -0.69
C HIS A 503 21.33 -12.17 -1.54
N HIS A 504 20.83 -10.97 -1.20
CA HIS A 504 21.24 -9.72 -1.84
C HIS A 504 22.72 -9.40 -1.59
N LYS A 505 23.25 -9.64 -0.38
CA LYS A 505 24.69 -9.50 -0.08
C LYS A 505 25.56 -10.42 -0.95
N GLU A 506 25.15 -11.68 -1.16
CA GLU A 506 25.87 -12.60 -2.05
C GLU A 506 25.82 -12.15 -3.52
N ALA A 507 24.67 -11.69 -4.00
CA ALA A 507 24.52 -11.18 -5.35
C ALA A 507 25.44 -9.97 -5.60
N VAL A 508 25.44 -8.99 -4.69
CA VAL A 508 26.32 -7.81 -4.75
C VAL A 508 27.81 -8.21 -4.64
N GLY A 509 28.12 -9.22 -3.84
CA GLY A 509 29.44 -9.85 -3.80
C GLY A 509 29.87 -10.36 -5.18
N LYS A 510 29.04 -11.22 -5.79
CA LYS A 510 29.24 -11.82 -7.12
C LYS A 510 29.39 -10.77 -8.24
N MET A 511 28.86 -9.56 -8.05
CA MET A 511 29.04 -8.40 -8.94
C MET A 511 30.41 -7.72 -8.81
N GLY A 512 31.30 -8.18 -7.92
CA GLY A 512 32.67 -7.70 -7.77
C GLY A 512 32.91 -6.73 -6.60
N PHE A 513 31.91 -6.50 -5.74
CA PHE A 513 31.98 -5.50 -4.67
C PHE A 513 33.20 -5.66 -3.75
N VAL A 514 33.46 -6.88 -3.27
CA VAL A 514 34.59 -7.20 -2.38
C VAL A 514 35.93 -6.80 -3.02
N LYS A 515 36.10 -7.13 -4.31
CA LYS A 515 37.30 -6.80 -5.08
C LYS A 515 37.46 -5.29 -5.26
N THR A 516 36.38 -4.56 -5.54
CA THR A 516 36.41 -3.09 -5.70
C THR A 516 36.81 -2.38 -4.41
N MET A 517 36.28 -2.80 -3.26
CA MET A 517 36.67 -2.23 -1.95
C MET A 517 38.12 -2.55 -1.59
N LEU A 518 38.59 -3.78 -1.82
CA LEU A 518 39.98 -4.16 -1.58
C LEU A 518 40.97 -3.43 -2.50
N ASN A 519 40.63 -3.20 -3.77
CA ASN A 519 41.43 -2.37 -4.68
C ASN A 519 41.55 -0.92 -4.17
N LEU A 520 40.46 -0.36 -3.61
CA LEU A 520 40.42 0.99 -3.08
C LEU A 520 41.27 1.12 -1.80
N ILE A 521 41.18 0.13 -0.91
CA ILE A 521 42.04 -0.01 0.28
C ILE A 521 43.51 -0.11 -0.14
N GLN A 522 43.84 -0.96 -1.11
CA GLN A 522 45.21 -1.11 -1.62
C GLN A 522 45.76 0.20 -2.18
N LYS A 523 44.95 0.98 -2.91
CA LYS A 523 45.34 2.29 -3.40
C LYS A 523 45.59 3.28 -2.25
N LYS A 524 44.67 3.38 -1.29
CA LYS A 524 44.79 4.28 -0.13
C LYS A 524 46.01 3.98 0.74
N LEU A 525 46.32 2.69 0.91
CA LEU A 525 47.55 2.20 1.55
C LEU A 525 48.82 2.59 0.77
N GLN A 526 48.85 2.44 -0.56
CA GLN A 526 49.97 2.89 -1.40
C GLN A 526 50.19 4.41 -1.34
N ASP A 527 49.09 5.18 -1.30
CA ASP A 527 49.08 6.64 -1.11
C ASP A 527 49.44 7.05 0.34
N ARG A 528 49.59 6.09 1.28
CA ARG A 528 49.77 6.28 2.73
C ARG A 528 48.70 7.17 3.38
N THR A 529 47.46 7.03 2.90
CA THR A 529 46.30 7.81 3.37
C THR A 529 45.29 6.91 4.05
N CYS A 530 45.03 7.15 5.34
CA CYS A 530 43.87 6.60 6.04
C CYS A 530 42.85 7.72 6.23
N ASP A 531 41.79 7.70 5.43
CA ASP A 531 40.67 8.63 5.47
C ASP A 531 39.34 7.89 5.56
N GLN A 532 38.24 8.64 5.62
CA GLN A 532 36.87 8.09 5.67
C GLN A 532 36.56 7.14 4.51
N VAL A 533 37.22 7.27 3.36
CA VAL A 533 37.02 6.35 2.23
C VAL A 533 37.61 4.97 2.57
N MET A 534 38.78 4.94 3.19
CA MET A 534 39.40 3.69 3.66
C MET A 534 38.60 3.05 4.80
N GLU A 535 38.18 3.84 5.78
CA GLU A 535 37.39 3.37 6.93
C GLU A 535 36.01 2.82 6.50
N PHE A 536 35.28 3.55 5.63
CA PHE A 536 34.01 3.06 5.10
C PHE A 536 34.17 1.87 4.14
N SER A 537 35.31 1.72 3.45
CA SER A 537 35.57 0.54 2.61
C SER A 537 35.72 -0.72 3.48
N TRP A 538 36.45 -0.64 4.59
CA TRP A 538 36.55 -1.75 5.55
C TRP A 538 35.22 -2.01 6.28
N SER A 539 34.47 -0.98 6.64
CA SER A 539 33.11 -1.13 7.22
C SER A 539 32.14 -1.80 6.23
N ALA A 540 32.19 -1.45 4.95
CA ALA A 540 31.38 -2.08 3.90
C ALA A 540 31.77 -3.54 3.67
N LEU A 541 33.07 -3.87 3.74
CA LEU A 541 33.54 -5.25 3.68
C LEU A 541 33.14 -6.07 4.91
N TRP A 542 33.12 -5.47 6.11
CA TRP A 542 32.62 -6.13 7.32
C TRP A 542 31.12 -6.45 7.17
N ASN A 543 30.30 -5.50 6.72
CA ASN A 543 28.87 -5.73 6.47
C ASN A 543 28.58 -6.74 5.34
N ILE A 544 29.39 -6.78 4.27
CA ILE A 544 29.17 -7.73 3.15
C ILE A 544 29.67 -9.14 3.42
N THR A 545 30.46 -9.35 4.48
CA THR A 545 30.93 -10.68 4.92
C THR A 545 30.12 -11.23 6.10
N ASP A 546 29.28 -10.40 6.71
CA ASP A 546 28.33 -10.79 7.77
C ASP A 546 27.37 -11.89 7.25
N GLU A 547 27.40 -13.06 7.89
CA GLU A 547 26.62 -14.27 7.56
C GLU A 547 26.71 -14.79 6.11
N THR A 548 27.81 -14.52 5.38
CA THR A 548 27.91 -14.80 3.93
C THR A 548 29.23 -15.49 3.52
N PRO A 549 29.31 -16.84 3.60
CA PRO A 549 30.55 -17.59 3.39
C PRO A 549 31.26 -17.36 2.05
N ASP A 550 30.52 -17.21 0.94
CA ASP A 550 31.06 -16.91 -0.39
C ASP A 550 31.86 -15.60 -0.39
N ASN A 551 31.35 -14.58 0.30
CA ASN A 551 32.00 -13.26 0.40
C ASN A 551 33.25 -13.33 1.29
N CYS A 552 33.22 -14.10 2.38
CA CYS A 552 34.39 -14.38 3.22
C CYS A 552 35.50 -15.06 2.41
N GLN A 553 35.17 -16.09 1.62
CA GLN A 553 36.16 -16.79 0.78
C GLN A 553 36.70 -15.86 -0.33
N MET A 554 35.86 -15.00 -0.90
CA MET A 554 36.28 -14.01 -1.91
C MET A 554 37.25 -12.96 -1.32
N PHE A 555 37.05 -12.52 -0.08
CA PHE A 555 37.99 -11.64 0.63
C PHE A 555 39.37 -12.28 0.76
N LEU A 556 39.45 -13.55 1.17
CA LEU A 556 40.71 -14.30 1.25
C LEU A 556 41.38 -14.42 -0.13
N ASN A 557 40.61 -14.80 -1.16
CA ASN A 557 41.09 -14.95 -2.53
C ASN A 557 41.63 -13.63 -3.13
N CYS A 558 41.10 -12.49 -2.72
CA CYS A 558 41.49 -11.16 -3.21
C CYS A 558 42.61 -10.48 -2.38
N ARG A 559 43.49 -11.26 -1.75
CA ARG A 559 44.62 -10.78 -0.90
C ARG A 559 44.20 -9.97 0.34
N GLY A 560 42.95 -10.12 0.81
CA GLY A 560 42.42 -9.37 1.96
C GLY A 560 43.29 -9.47 3.21
N MET A 561 43.84 -10.66 3.49
CA MET A 561 44.75 -10.91 4.62
C MET A 561 46.11 -10.21 4.50
N SER A 562 46.65 -10.05 3.29
CA SER A 562 47.89 -9.28 3.08
C SER A 562 47.64 -7.80 3.36
N LEU A 563 46.57 -7.25 2.79
CA LEU A 563 46.17 -5.85 2.99
C LEU A 563 45.88 -5.56 4.46
N PHE A 564 45.28 -6.48 5.20
CA PHE A 564 45.11 -6.39 6.65
C PHE A 564 46.44 -6.19 7.39
N LEU A 565 47.43 -7.06 7.14
CA LEU A 565 48.75 -6.97 7.78
C LEU A 565 49.49 -5.68 7.41
N GLU A 566 49.47 -5.31 6.13
CA GLU A 566 50.10 -4.10 5.63
C GLU A 566 49.45 -2.83 6.24
N CYS A 567 48.12 -2.80 6.37
CA CYS A 567 47.39 -1.71 7.03
C CYS A 567 47.68 -1.63 8.53
N LEU A 568 47.71 -2.77 9.23
CA LEU A 568 48.00 -2.84 10.67
C LEU A 568 49.44 -2.38 10.99
N GLN A 569 50.38 -2.58 10.06
CA GLN A 569 51.77 -2.11 10.20
C GLN A 569 51.94 -0.62 9.89
N GLU A 570 51.28 -0.09 8.86
CA GLU A 570 51.41 1.34 8.48
C GLU A 570 50.57 2.27 9.38
N PHE A 571 49.37 1.83 9.80
CA PHE A 571 48.36 2.69 10.46
C PHE A 571 48.13 2.35 11.94
N THR A 572 49.21 2.04 12.67
CA THR A 572 49.18 1.61 14.09
C THR A 572 48.40 2.50 15.07
N ASP A 573 48.11 3.77 14.74
CA ASP A 573 47.33 4.70 15.55
C ASP A 573 45.82 4.73 15.24
N LYS A 574 45.34 4.01 14.21
CA LYS A 574 43.95 4.10 13.69
C LYS A 574 43.03 3.01 14.27
N GLN A 575 42.57 3.22 15.51
CA GLN A 575 41.76 2.21 16.21
C GLN A 575 40.43 1.87 15.50
N GLU A 576 39.73 2.83 14.89
CA GLU A 576 38.48 2.54 14.16
C GLU A 576 38.70 1.69 12.90
N LEU A 577 39.82 1.92 12.20
CA LEU A 577 40.26 1.07 11.09
C LEU A 577 40.56 -0.35 11.60
N HIS A 578 41.29 -0.48 12.71
CA HIS A 578 41.58 -1.77 13.33
C HIS A 578 40.29 -2.51 13.75
N ARG A 579 39.32 -1.83 14.36
CA ARG A 579 38.03 -2.42 14.74
C ARG A 579 37.27 -2.96 13.52
N ASN A 580 37.14 -2.17 12.45
CA ASN A 580 36.45 -2.61 11.23
C ASN A 580 37.16 -3.81 10.57
N MET A 581 38.49 -3.81 10.56
CA MET A 581 39.28 -4.95 10.05
C MET A 581 39.12 -6.21 10.91
N LEU A 582 39.17 -6.08 12.24
CA LEU A 582 39.05 -7.22 13.16
C LEU A 582 37.63 -7.79 13.18
N GLY A 583 36.60 -6.95 13.06
CA GLY A 583 35.20 -7.39 12.93
C GLY A 583 34.99 -8.26 11.69
N LEU A 584 35.54 -7.85 10.54
CA LEU A 584 35.54 -8.66 9.31
C LEU A 584 36.22 -10.01 9.53
N LEU A 585 37.39 -10.04 10.17
CA LEU A 585 38.11 -11.29 10.43
C LEU A 585 37.39 -12.19 11.44
N GLY A 586 36.57 -11.62 12.34
CA GLY A 586 35.57 -12.34 13.13
C GLY A 586 34.63 -13.15 12.23
N ASN A 587 33.92 -12.47 11.32
CA ASN A 587 32.99 -13.11 10.37
C ASN A 587 33.66 -14.21 9.54
N VAL A 588 34.92 -14.01 9.10
CA VAL A 588 35.68 -15.05 8.37
C VAL A 588 36.03 -16.25 9.27
N ALA A 589 36.39 -16.02 10.54
CA ALA A 589 36.71 -17.07 11.50
C ALA A 589 35.47 -17.88 11.94
N GLU A 590 34.28 -17.30 11.90
CA GLU A 590 33.04 -18.04 12.14
C GLU A 590 32.85 -19.20 11.14
N VAL A 591 33.26 -19.01 9.87
CA VAL A 591 33.13 -19.99 8.79
C VAL A 591 34.16 -21.11 8.94
N LYS A 592 33.73 -22.27 9.46
CA LYS A 592 34.59 -23.45 9.73
C LYS A 592 35.51 -23.83 8.56
N ALA A 593 35.03 -23.79 7.32
CA ALA A 593 35.82 -24.16 6.14
C ALA A 593 37.00 -23.20 5.84
N LEU A 594 36.98 -21.98 6.38
CA LEU A 594 37.98 -20.94 6.13
C LEU A 594 39.05 -20.84 7.23
N ARG A 595 38.77 -21.35 8.45
CA ARG A 595 39.72 -21.33 9.58
C ARG A 595 41.12 -21.86 9.25
N PRO A 596 41.31 -22.95 8.45
CA PRO A 596 42.64 -23.40 8.06
C PRO A 596 43.45 -22.38 7.24
N GLN A 597 42.79 -21.44 6.56
CA GLN A 597 43.45 -20.35 5.80
C GLN A 597 43.89 -19.19 6.72
N LEU A 598 43.30 -19.06 7.91
CA LEU A 598 43.71 -18.09 8.95
C LEU A 598 44.84 -18.63 9.84
N LEU A 599 45.00 -19.95 9.91
CA LEU A 599 46.00 -20.63 10.73
C LEU A 599 47.40 -20.53 10.09
N THR A 600 48.06 -19.37 10.22
CA THR A 600 49.47 -19.19 9.85
C THR A 600 50.29 -18.61 11.01
N PRO A 601 51.62 -18.85 11.08
CA PRO A 601 52.43 -18.36 12.19
C PRO A 601 52.39 -16.83 12.30
N GLN A 602 52.32 -16.13 11.15
CA GLN A 602 52.25 -14.68 11.10
C GLN A 602 50.92 -14.14 11.64
N PHE A 603 49.78 -14.71 11.24
CA PHE A 603 48.47 -14.26 11.73
C PHE A 603 48.30 -14.57 13.21
N ILE A 604 48.58 -15.80 13.66
CA ILE A 604 48.41 -16.16 15.07
C ILE A 604 49.34 -15.34 15.97
N THR A 605 50.58 -15.05 15.55
CA THR A 605 51.47 -14.15 16.31
C THR A 605 50.88 -12.74 16.41
N VAL A 606 50.33 -12.19 15.33
CA VAL A 606 49.68 -10.87 15.34
C VAL A 606 48.46 -10.86 16.27
N PHE A 607 47.54 -11.82 16.14
CA PHE A 607 46.36 -11.92 17.01
C PHE A 607 46.74 -12.13 18.48
N SER A 608 47.75 -12.96 18.77
CA SER A 608 48.28 -13.22 20.12
C SER A 608 48.96 -11.99 20.76
N ASN A 609 49.54 -11.10 19.96
CA ASN A 609 50.06 -9.81 20.42
C ASN A 609 48.94 -8.76 20.62
N LEU A 610 47.86 -8.82 19.83
CA LEU A 610 46.71 -7.93 19.99
C LEU A 610 45.89 -8.22 21.27
N LEU A 611 46.02 -9.41 21.86
CA LEU A 611 45.47 -9.73 23.19
C LEU A 611 46.02 -8.80 24.29
N ASP A 612 47.28 -8.38 24.18
CA ASP A 612 47.93 -7.48 25.14
C ASP A 612 47.52 -5.99 24.94
N SER A 613 46.71 -5.70 23.90
CA SER A 613 46.30 -4.34 23.56
C SER A 613 45.29 -3.75 24.55
N LYS A 614 45.60 -2.55 25.03
CA LYS A 614 44.76 -1.70 25.89
C LYS A 614 44.43 -0.35 25.24
N ALA A 615 44.65 -0.23 23.93
CA ALA A 615 44.61 1.06 23.22
C ALA A 615 43.21 1.65 23.03
N ASP A 616 42.17 0.80 23.10
CA ASP A 616 40.76 1.16 22.91
C ASP A 616 39.88 0.37 23.90
N GLY A 617 40.19 0.51 25.19
CA GLY A 617 39.63 -0.34 26.25
C GLY A 617 39.97 -1.81 26.03
N ILE A 618 38.95 -2.65 25.90
CA ILE A 618 39.09 -4.08 25.60
C ILE A 618 38.69 -4.45 24.16
N GLU A 619 38.28 -3.51 23.30
CA GLU A 619 37.64 -3.89 22.02
C GLU A 619 38.57 -4.64 21.06
N VAL A 620 39.81 -4.15 20.92
CA VAL A 620 40.83 -4.77 20.05
C VAL A 620 41.23 -6.16 20.56
N SER A 621 41.49 -6.30 21.86
CA SER A 621 41.89 -7.55 22.49
C SER A 621 40.73 -8.56 22.56
N TYR A 622 39.49 -8.10 22.81
CA TYR A 622 38.28 -8.92 22.74
C TYR A 622 38.04 -9.48 21.34
N ASN A 623 38.08 -8.64 20.30
CA ASN A 623 37.84 -9.10 18.92
C ASN A 623 38.94 -10.05 18.44
N ALA A 624 40.21 -9.78 18.81
CA ALA A 624 41.32 -10.71 18.55
C ALA A 624 41.12 -12.05 19.26
N CYS A 625 40.65 -12.04 20.52
CA CYS A 625 40.33 -13.25 21.27
C CYS A 625 39.14 -14.01 20.69
N GLY A 626 38.15 -13.33 20.11
CA GLY A 626 37.01 -13.97 19.41
C GLY A 626 37.46 -14.74 18.17
N VAL A 627 38.27 -14.12 17.31
CA VAL A 627 38.90 -14.79 16.16
C VAL A 627 39.68 -16.03 16.61
N LEU A 628 40.53 -15.88 17.63
CA LEU A 628 41.29 -17.00 18.18
C LEU A 628 40.39 -18.07 18.81
N SER A 629 39.27 -17.71 19.45
CA SER A 629 38.34 -18.65 20.07
C SER A 629 37.66 -19.56 19.04
N HIS A 630 37.29 -19.02 17.88
CA HIS A 630 36.78 -19.83 16.77
C HIS A 630 37.84 -20.77 16.16
N ILE A 631 39.11 -20.35 16.12
CA ILE A 631 40.22 -21.20 15.65
C ILE A 631 40.55 -22.29 16.67
N MET A 632 40.64 -21.94 17.96
CA MET A 632 40.97 -22.87 19.05
C MET A 632 39.92 -23.98 19.22
N PHE A 633 38.65 -23.66 18.92
CA PHE A 633 37.52 -24.59 18.96
C PHE A 633 37.68 -25.81 18.05
N ASP A 634 38.40 -25.69 16.92
CA ASP A 634 38.63 -26.82 16.02
C ASP A 634 39.56 -27.90 16.61
N GLY A 635 40.18 -27.65 17.76
CA GLY A 635 40.93 -28.63 18.54
C GLY A 635 42.43 -28.72 18.22
N PRO A 636 43.18 -29.58 18.93
CA PRO A 636 44.63 -29.70 18.76
C PRO A 636 45.02 -30.34 17.43
N ASP A 637 44.23 -31.28 16.90
CA ASP A 637 44.54 -32.02 15.67
C ASP A 637 44.56 -31.12 14.41
N VAL A 638 43.93 -29.94 14.48
CA VAL A 638 43.92 -28.94 13.41
C VAL A 638 45.11 -27.97 13.53
N TRP A 639 45.78 -27.91 14.68
CA TRP A 639 46.90 -26.99 14.94
C TRP A 639 48.23 -27.50 14.34
N SER A 640 48.38 -27.34 13.03
CA SER A 640 49.49 -27.86 12.23
C SER A 640 50.83 -27.12 12.35
N MET A 641 50.97 -26.19 13.31
CA MET A 641 52.12 -25.27 13.41
C MET A 641 52.93 -25.47 14.69
N GLU A 642 54.26 -25.43 14.57
CA GLU A 642 55.18 -25.58 15.70
C GLU A 642 55.22 -24.33 16.59
N GLU A 643 55.28 -23.12 16.01
CA GLU A 643 55.27 -21.85 16.73
C GLU A 643 54.32 -20.82 16.07
N PRO A 644 53.57 -20.02 16.85
CA PRO A 644 53.45 -20.09 18.30
C PRO A 644 52.71 -21.36 18.76
N ARG A 645 53.20 -22.01 19.82
CA ARG A 645 52.57 -23.21 20.38
C ARG A 645 51.13 -22.94 20.84
N ARG A 646 50.20 -23.86 20.54
CA ARG A 646 48.76 -23.74 20.86
C ARG A 646 48.52 -23.39 22.32
N ASP A 647 49.19 -24.10 23.23
CA ASP A 647 49.02 -23.94 24.68
C ASP A 647 49.42 -22.52 25.14
N THR A 648 50.56 -22.01 24.68
CA THR A 648 51.03 -20.64 24.96
C THR A 648 50.03 -19.57 24.49
N VAL A 649 49.32 -19.81 23.38
CA VAL A 649 48.28 -18.88 22.89
C VAL A 649 46.99 -19.02 23.72
N MET A 650 46.61 -20.23 24.14
CA MET A 650 45.47 -20.43 25.05
C MET A 650 45.71 -19.78 26.42
N ASP A 651 46.92 -19.89 26.98
CA ASP A 651 47.30 -19.25 28.24
C ASP A 651 47.19 -17.71 28.13
N LYS A 652 47.75 -17.13 27.07
CA LYS A 652 47.59 -15.68 26.77
C LYS A 652 46.14 -15.24 26.58
N MET A 653 45.30 -16.07 25.93
CA MET A 653 43.88 -15.78 25.80
C MET A 653 43.18 -15.81 27.17
N TRP A 654 43.55 -16.76 28.04
CA TRP A 654 43.00 -16.87 29.39
C TRP A 654 43.36 -15.66 30.25
N ASP A 655 44.64 -15.27 30.26
CA ASP A 655 45.14 -14.06 30.94
C ASP A 655 44.42 -12.80 30.43
N ALA A 656 44.20 -12.69 29.12
CA ALA A 656 43.48 -11.57 28.52
C ALA A 656 42.02 -11.51 29.02
N ILE A 657 41.26 -12.60 28.94
CA ILE A 657 39.85 -12.66 29.40
C ILE A 657 39.73 -12.33 30.89
N GLN A 658 40.63 -12.86 31.71
CA GLN A 658 40.69 -12.59 33.15
C GLN A 658 41.07 -11.14 33.48
N SER A 659 41.79 -10.46 32.58
CA SER A 659 42.18 -9.04 32.75
C SER A 659 41.06 -8.05 32.43
N TRP A 660 39.99 -8.47 31.75
CA TRP A 660 38.90 -7.59 31.34
C TRP A 660 37.89 -7.36 32.46
N ASP A 661 37.56 -6.10 32.72
CA ASP A 661 36.42 -5.75 33.56
C ASP A 661 35.13 -6.23 32.87
N VAL A 662 34.38 -7.09 33.55
CA VAL A 662 33.15 -7.71 33.04
C VAL A 662 31.99 -6.73 32.89
N THR A 663 32.12 -5.50 33.39
CA THR A 663 31.19 -4.38 33.18
C THR A 663 31.57 -3.48 31.99
N SER A 664 32.71 -3.76 31.33
CA SER A 664 33.18 -3.00 30.18
C SER A 664 32.12 -2.89 29.10
N ARG A 665 31.75 -1.66 28.74
CA ARG A 665 30.95 -1.38 27.54
C ARG A 665 31.80 -1.62 26.30
N ARG A 666 31.19 -2.18 25.27
CA ARG A 666 31.80 -2.47 23.97
C ARG A 666 30.90 -1.96 22.85
N ASN A 667 31.52 -1.43 21.80
CA ASN A 667 30.89 -0.97 20.58
C ASN A 667 30.55 -2.12 19.60
N ILE A 668 29.83 -3.14 20.08
CA ILE A 668 29.53 -4.33 19.29
C ILE A 668 28.04 -4.62 19.37
N ASN A 669 27.38 -4.63 18.21
CA ASN A 669 25.94 -4.81 18.08
C ASN A 669 25.62 -6.18 17.45
N TYR A 670 25.58 -7.23 18.26
CA TYR A 670 25.17 -8.56 17.82
C TYR A 670 23.71 -8.54 17.32
N ARG A 671 23.50 -9.06 16.10
CA ARG A 671 22.18 -9.31 15.48
C ARG A 671 21.65 -10.72 15.79
N SER A 672 22.58 -11.65 15.99
CA SER A 672 22.39 -13.07 16.36
C SER A 672 23.48 -13.44 17.38
N PHE A 673 23.21 -14.39 18.26
CA PHE A 673 24.19 -15.03 19.14
C PHE A 673 24.62 -16.42 18.66
N GLU A 674 24.03 -16.95 17.60
CA GLU A 674 24.34 -18.28 17.07
C GLU A 674 25.86 -18.57 16.92
N PRO A 675 26.71 -17.65 16.43
CA PRO A 675 28.16 -17.89 16.35
C PRO A 675 28.83 -18.12 17.71
N ILE A 676 28.42 -17.38 18.74
CA ILE A 676 28.93 -17.50 20.12
C ILE A 676 28.37 -18.76 20.77
N LEU A 677 27.07 -19.02 20.61
CA LEU A 677 26.38 -20.18 21.17
C LEU A 677 26.97 -21.51 20.67
N ARG A 678 27.41 -21.58 19.41
CA ARG A 678 28.11 -22.74 18.84
C ARG A 678 29.43 -23.10 19.55
N LEU A 679 30.04 -22.18 20.32
CA LEU A 679 31.28 -22.41 21.06
C LEU A 679 31.07 -23.06 22.45
N LEU A 680 29.88 -22.93 23.03
CA LEU A 680 29.55 -23.46 24.36
C LEU A 680 29.61 -25.00 24.49
N PRO A 681 29.17 -25.84 23.51
CA PRO A 681 28.98 -27.27 23.73
C PRO A 681 30.23 -28.15 23.84
N GLN A 682 31.46 -27.62 23.71
CA GLN A 682 32.69 -28.44 23.66
C GLN A 682 33.77 -27.99 24.64
N SER A 683 34.43 -28.98 25.26
CA SER A 683 35.50 -28.77 26.26
C SER A 683 36.92 -29.01 25.74
N ILE A 684 37.10 -29.24 24.43
CA ILE A 684 38.44 -29.47 23.81
C ILE A 684 39.28 -28.18 23.77
N ALA A 685 38.63 -27.02 23.89
CA ALA A 685 39.25 -25.71 24.01
C ALA A 685 38.60 -24.92 25.17
N PRO A 686 38.99 -25.17 26.43
CA PRO A 686 38.37 -24.53 27.59
C PRO A 686 38.35 -23.01 27.53
N VAL A 687 39.38 -22.39 26.95
CA VAL A 687 39.46 -20.93 26.76
C VAL A 687 38.44 -20.38 25.76
N SER A 688 38.04 -21.17 24.74
CA SER A 688 37.01 -20.78 23.77
C SER A 688 35.62 -20.81 24.41
N GLN A 689 35.33 -21.87 25.19
CA GLN A 689 34.11 -21.95 26.00
C GLN A 689 34.05 -20.83 27.06
N HIS A 690 35.19 -20.50 27.68
CA HIS A 690 35.30 -19.41 28.65
C HIS A 690 35.06 -18.03 28.00
N TRP A 691 35.68 -17.76 26.84
CA TRP A 691 35.43 -16.52 26.08
C TRP A 691 33.96 -16.39 25.67
N ALA A 692 33.34 -17.47 25.17
CA ALA A 692 31.95 -17.45 24.76
C ALA A 692 31.01 -17.19 25.94
N THR A 693 31.26 -17.81 27.09
CA THR A 693 30.50 -17.57 28.32
C THR A 693 30.68 -16.13 28.81
N TRP A 694 31.91 -15.61 28.78
CA TRP A 694 32.22 -14.21 29.13
C TRP A 694 31.55 -13.20 28.19
N ALA A 695 31.55 -13.49 26.88
CA ALA A 695 30.94 -12.63 25.87
C ALA A 695 29.44 -12.47 26.12
N LEU A 696 28.71 -13.56 26.37
CA LEU A 696 27.29 -13.55 26.70
C LEU A 696 27.05 -12.84 28.04
N PHE A 697 27.77 -13.25 29.09
CA PHE A 697 27.63 -12.71 30.45
C PHE A 697 27.84 -11.18 30.48
N ASN A 698 28.86 -10.66 29.79
CA ASN A 698 29.05 -9.20 29.64
C ASN A 698 27.90 -8.55 28.85
N LEU A 699 27.45 -9.13 27.73
CA LEU A 699 26.39 -8.53 26.90
C LEU A 699 25.05 -8.44 27.63
N VAL A 700 24.65 -9.48 28.37
CA VAL A 700 23.41 -9.45 29.15
C VAL A 700 23.54 -8.63 30.43
N SER A 701 24.72 -8.58 31.05
CA SER A 701 24.95 -7.74 32.23
C SER A 701 24.96 -6.25 31.89
N VAL A 702 25.56 -5.87 30.76
CA VAL A 702 25.72 -4.47 30.34
C VAL A 702 24.48 -3.96 29.57
N TYR A 703 23.81 -4.81 28.78
CA TYR A 703 22.62 -4.42 28.00
C TYR A 703 21.44 -5.42 28.14
N PRO A 704 20.95 -5.69 29.37
CA PRO A 704 19.99 -6.77 29.66
C PRO A 704 18.70 -6.66 28.85
N SER A 705 18.12 -5.46 28.74
CA SER A 705 16.86 -5.21 28.02
C SER A 705 16.91 -5.53 26.52
N LYS A 706 18.11 -5.66 25.95
CA LYS A 706 18.35 -5.95 24.53
C LYS A 706 18.75 -7.41 24.32
N TYR A 707 19.66 -7.91 25.15
CA TYR A 707 20.31 -9.20 24.91
C TYR A 707 19.75 -10.38 25.71
N CYS A 708 19.10 -10.18 26.86
CA CYS A 708 18.40 -11.28 27.54
C CYS A 708 17.28 -11.88 26.66
N PRO A 709 16.42 -11.08 25.98
CA PRO A 709 15.40 -11.64 25.08
C PRO A 709 15.99 -12.39 23.88
N LEU A 710 17.16 -11.96 23.37
CA LEU A 710 17.84 -12.61 22.25
C LEU A 710 18.43 -13.96 22.69
N LEU A 711 19.11 -14.01 23.85
CA LEU A 711 19.67 -15.22 24.42
C LEU A 711 18.60 -16.30 24.68
N ILE A 712 17.45 -15.90 25.24
CA ILE A 712 16.31 -16.81 25.46
C ILE A 712 15.75 -17.31 24.12
N LYS A 713 15.51 -16.40 23.17
CA LYS A 713 14.93 -16.73 21.85
C LYS A 713 15.79 -17.73 21.06
N GLU A 714 17.11 -17.63 21.16
CA GLU A 714 18.06 -18.49 20.45
C GLU A 714 18.51 -19.72 21.27
N GLY A 715 17.82 -20.02 22.39
CA GLY A 715 18.04 -21.22 23.18
C GLY A 715 19.31 -21.22 24.04
N GLY A 716 20.00 -20.08 24.15
CA GLY A 716 21.29 -19.98 24.83
C GLY A 716 21.27 -20.33 26.31
N VAL A 717 20.13 -20.15 26.99
CA VAL A 717 19.94 -20.57 28.39
C VAL A 717 20.20 -22.07 28.56
N SER A 718 19.63 -22.91 27.69
CA SER A 718 19.82 -24.37 27.75
C SER A 718 21.26 -24.81 27.47
N LEU A 719 22.00 -24.03 26.66
CA LEU A 719 23.42 -24.27 26.39
C LEU A 719 24.29 -23.86 27.58
N LEU A 720 23.95 -22.77 28.29
CA LEU A 720 24.61 -22.39 29.54
C LEU A 720 24.33 -23.40 30.67
N GLU A 721 23.10 -23.93 30.78
CA GLU A 721 22.78 -25.04 31.67
C GLU A 721 23.64 -26.28 31.38
N THR A 722 23.80 -26.62 30.10
CA THR A 722 24.70 -27.72 29.68
C THR A 722 26.16 -27.47 30.13
N VAL A 723 26.66 -26.24 30.07
CA VAL A 723 28.01 -25.88 30.57
C VAL A 723 28.14 -26.07 32.09
N LEU A 724 27.06 -25.94 32.86
CA LEU A 724 27.07 -26.23 34.31
C LEU A 724 27.19 -27.73 34.59
N GLU A 725 26.54 -28.56 33.78
CA GLU A 725 26.51 -30.02 33.92
C GLU A 725 27.79 -30.71 33.43
N LEU A 726 28.48 -30.16 32.42
CA LEU A 726 29.71 -30.75 31.86
C LEU A 726 30.88 -30.77 32.86
N ASP A 727 31.30 -31.96 33.31
CA ASP A 727 32.46 -32.14 34.21
C ASP A 727 33.77 -31.53 33.68
N SER A 728 33.89 -31.40 32.37
CA SER A 728 35.07 -30.87 31.68
C SER A 728 35.09 -29.34 31.52
N SER A 729 34.05 -28.63 31.98
CA SER A 729 34.01 -27.17 32.01
C SER A 729 34.66 -26.60 33.27
N GLN A 730 35.54 -25.60 33.10
CA GLN A 730 36.33 -25.02 34.19
C GLN A 730 35.46 -24.34 35.27
N PRO A 731 35.87 -24.37 36.56
CA PRO A 731 35.10 -23.78 37.66
C PRO A 731 34.71 -22.32 37.43
N GLU A 732 35.64 -21.51 36.93
CA GLU A 732 35.46 -20.07 36.67
C GLU A 732 34.43 -19.83 35.55
N THR A 733 34.39 -20.69 34.54
CA THR A 733 33.35 -20.68 33.49
C THR A 733 31.99 -21.05 34.09
N LYS A 734 31.92 -22.07 34.96
CA LYS A 734 30.68 -22.48 35.61
C LYS A 734 30.13 -21.41 36.55
N ASP A 735 30.98 -20.70 37.29
CA ASP A 735 30.54 -19.62 38.18
C ASP A 735 29.97 -18.43 37.40
N MET A 736 30.53 -18.14 36.22
CA MET A 736 30.01 -17.13 35.30
C MET A 736 28.65 -17.53 34.70
N ALA A 737 28.51 -18.78 34.24
CA ALA A 737 27.23 -19.32 33.77
C ALA A 737 26.15 -19.41 34.88
N ARG A 738 26.55 -19.65 36.15
CA ARG A 738 25.64 -19.56 37.32
C ARG A 738 25.19 -18.14 37.62
N ALA A 739 26.04 -17.15 37.36
CA ALA A 739 25.72 -15.76 37.60
C ALA A 739 24.68 -15.23 36.59
N GLU A 740 24.68 -15.75 35.35
CA GLU A 740 23.58 -15.53 34.39
C GLU A 740 22.22 -16.07 34.88
N GLY A 741 22.21 -17.23 35.54
CA GLY A 741 20.99 -17.81 36.14
C GLY A 741 20.36 -16.98 37.27
N ARG A 742 20.85 -15.77 37.57
CA ARG A 742 20.33 -14.86 38.60
C ARG A 742 19.71 -13.57 38.07
N PHE A 743 19.52 -13.41 36.77
CA PHE A 743 18.69 -12.33 36.24
C PHE A 743 17.24 -12.46 36.74
N PRO A 744 16.51 -11.34 36.94
CA PRO A 744 15.25 -11.34 37.66
C PRO A 744 14.26 -12.31 37.03
N SER A 745 13.64 -13.15 37.86
CA SER A 745 12.64 -14.12 37.43
C SER A 745 11.50 -13.43 36.67
N VAL A 746 11.55 -13.50 35.35
CA VAL A 746 10.34 -13.55 34.54
C VAL A 746 9.71 -14.89 34.89
N ARG A 747 8.88 -14.89 35.93
CA ARG A 747 8.28 -16.11 36.46
C ARG A 747 7.40 -16.74 35.38
N GLU A 748 7.44 -18.06 35.29
CA GLU A 748 6.55 -18.85 34.42
C GLU A 748 5.06 -18.70 34.76
N GLU A 749 4.72 -18.01 35.87
CA GLU A 749 3.36 -17.70 36.30
C GLU A 749 2.56 -16.91 35.25
N ASP A 750 3.20 -16.10 34.40
CA ASP A 750 2.53 -15.27 33.37
C ASP A 750 2.05 -16.03 32.10
N TYR A 751 2.27 -17.35 32.00
CA TYR A 751 1.77 -18.18 30.88
C TYR A 751 1.02 -19.45 31.31
N SER A 752 0.36 -19.44 32.48
CA SER A 752 -0.44 -20.57 32.97
C SER A 752 -1.95 -20.28 33.05
N PHE A 753 -2.67 -20.51 31.93
CA PHE A 753 -4.11 -20.82 31.98
C PHE A 753 -4.31 -22.32 31.71
N SER A 754 -4.45 -23.10 32.78
CA SER A 754 -4.68 -24.55 32.70
C SER A 754 -6.12 -24.88 32.29
N PRO A 755 -6.37 -25.71 31.26
CA PRO A 755 -7.70 -26.17 30.92
C PRO A 755 -8.12 -27.36 31.82
N LEU A 756 -8.75 -27.07 32.96
CA LEU A 756 -9.45 -28.05 33.79
C LEU A 756 -10.98 -27.85 33.72
N LEU A 757 -11.53 -28.13 32.54
CA LEU A 757 -12.96 -28.34 32.33
C LEU A 757 -13.19 -29.33 31.18
N LEU A 758 -12.71 -30.56 31.41
CA LEU A 758 -13.03 -31.74 30.62
C LEU A 758 -14.45 -32.23 30.98
N HIS A 759 -15.02 -33.10 30.14
CA HIS A 759 -16.29 -33.84 30.35
C HIS A 759 -17.62 -33.08 30.13
N HIS A 760 -18.03 -32.97 28.87
CA HIS A 760 -19.16 -33.79 28.37
C HIS A 760 -19.16 -33.88 26.83
N LEU A 761 -19.16 -35.12 26.28
CA LEU A 761 -19.44 -35.52 24.87
C LEU A 761 -18.47 -34.94 23.80
N ILE A 762 -17.54 -35.64 23.14
CA ILE A 762 -17.38 -37.06 22.67
C ILE A 762 -18.35 -37.47 21.55
N ILE A 763 -17.79 -38.20 20.57
CA ILE A 763 -18.36 -38.82 19.33
C ILE A 763 -18.36 -37.87 18.11
N SER A 764 -17.61 -38.09 17.01
CA SER A 764 -16.55 -39.07 16.66
C SER A 764 -15.71 -38.51 15.49
N SER A 765 -14.37 -38.52 15.54
CA SER A 765 -13.46 -39.59 15.03
C SER A 765 -13.44 -39.71 13.48
N SER A 766 -12.43 -39.17 12.77
CA SER A 766 -11.17 -39.86 12.33
C SER A 766 -11.31 -40.62 10.98
N HIS A 767 -10.39 -40.66 10.00
CA HIS A 767 -9.00 -40.22 9.76
C HIS A 767 -8.87 -39.82 8.25
N LEU A 768 -7.90 -39.05 7.75
CA LEU A 768 -6.48 -39.39 7.54
C LEU A 768 -5.64 -38.14 7.23
N ILE A 769 -4.35 -38.18 7.59
CA ILE A 769 -3.29 -37.24 7.21
C ILE A 769 -2.34 -38.00 6.26
N PRO A 770 -1.90 -37.40 5.13
CA PRO A 770 -0.51 -36.96 5.06
C PRO A 770 -0.26 -35.62 4.32
N ARG A 771 0.49 -34.75 5.02
CA ARG A 771 1.55 -33.82 4.54
C ARG A 771 1.22 -32.76 3.45
N GLY A 772 1.30 -31.49 3.87
CA GLY A 772 1.52 -30.31 3.02
C GLY A 772 1.64 -29.05 3.90
N SER A 773 2.68 -28.24 3.70
CA SER A 773 2.91 -26.91 4.34
C SER A 773 2.04 -25.83 3.66
N PRO A 774 1.64 -24.70 4.32
CA PRO A 774 2.58 -23.71 4.85
C PRO A 774 2.22 -22.97 6.17
N LEU A 775 3.25 -22.39 6.79
CA LEU A 775 3.19 -21.36 7.84
C LEU A 775 3.27 -19.98 7.19
N LEU A 776 2.18 -19.19 7.15
CA LEU A 776 2.23 -17.84 6.56
C LEU A 776 1.06 -16.91 6.99
N SER A 777 1.04 -16.40 8.23
CA SER A 777 0.05 -15.35 8.63
C SER A 777 0.31 -14.51 9.91
N SER A 778 1.54 -14.35 10.44
CA SER A 778 1.72 -13.60 11.71
C SER A 778 2.91 -12.63 11.87
N LEU A 779 3.63 -12.26 10.80
CA LEU A 779 4.70 -11.25 10.85
C LEU A 779 4.46 -10.07 9.89
N LEU A 780 3.50 -9.21 10.24
CA LEU A 780 3.35 -7.86 9.66
C LEU A 780 3.32 -6.78 10.76
N ARG A 781 4.52 -6.32 11.13
CA ARG A 781 4.88 -5.13 11.96
C ARG A 781 6.42 -5.04 11.91
N ARG A 782 7.10 -3.93 11.61
CA ARG A 782 6.75 -2.49 11.55
C ARG A 782 7.60 -1.76 10.50
N ASP A 783 7.08 -0.65 9.97
CA ASP A 783 7.76 0.60 9.61
C ASP A 783 9.24 0.57 9.11
N THR A 784 9.48 0.32 7.81
CA THR A 784 10.72 0.75 7.12
C THR A 784 10.57 1.05 5.62
N ASN A 785 9.78 0.29 4.85
CA ASN A 785 9.82 0.37 3.37
C ASN A 785 9.25 1.66 2.73
N THR A 786 8.54 2.50 3.48
CA THR A 786 7.99 3.77 2.92
C THR A 786 9.06 4.83 2.65
N SER A 787 10.24 4.73 3.26
CA SER A 787 11.27 5.79 3.17
C SER A 787 12.21 5.65 1.97
N LEU A 788 12.37 4.45 1.39
CA LEU A 788 13.26 4.26 0.23
C LEU A 788 12.65 4.84 -1.06
N LEU A 789 11.33 4.69 -1.25
CA LEU A 789 10.62 5.12 -2.46
C LEU A 789 10.70 6.65 -2.68
N VAL A 790 10.76 7.42 -1.59
CA VAL A 790 10.85 8.89 -1.60
C VAL A 790 12.23 9.38 -2.06
N CYS A 791 13.32 8.67 -1.73
CA CYS A 791 14.67 9.10 -2.09
C CYS A 791 15.02 8.85 -3.56
N VAL A 792 14.50 7.79 -4.18
CA VAL A 792 14.87 7.39 -5.55
C VAL A 792 14.15 8.23 -6.61
N LEU A 793 12.90 8.65 -6.36
CA LEU A 793 12.08 9.40 -7.33
C LEU A 793 12.19 10.93 -7.20
N GLY A 794 12.89 11.45 -6.19
CA GLY A 794 12.96 12.88 -5.88
C GLY A 794 13.99 13.71 -6.67
N SER A 795 14.92 13.10 -7.41
CA SER A 795 16.07 13.80 -8.02
C SER A 795 15.98 13.96 -9.54
N ALA A 796 15.04 14.79 -10.01
CA ALA A 796 15.06 15.28 -11.39
C ALA A 796 14.54 16.72 -11.55
N ARG A 797 15.48 17.62 -11.89
CA ARG A 797 15.34 19.00 -12.43
C ARG A 797 15.11 20.16 -11.43
N LEU A 798 16.14 21.00 -11.34
CA LEU A 798 16.11 22.33 -10.73
C LEU A 798 15.36 23.36 -11.58
N GLY A 799 14.73 24.33 -10.91
CA GLY A 799 14.13 25.53 -11.51
C GLY A 799 14.08 26.70 -10.53
N THR A 800 15.23 27.35 -10.32
CA THR A 800 15.44 28.71 -9.75
C THR A 800 14.40 29.29 -8.78
N MET A 801 14.68 29.21 -7.48
CA MET A 801 14.36 30.24 -6.48
C MET A 801 15.56 30.41 -5.56
N ASP A 802 15.86 31.66 -5.13
CA ASP A 802 17.05 31.96 -4.32
C ASP A 802 16.97 31.33 -2.93
N PHE A 803 17.57 30.15 -2.82
CA PHE A 803 17.60 29.35 -1.61
C PHE A 803 18.76 29.81 -0.73
N ASN A 804 18.51 30.24 0.51
CA ASN A 804 19.56 30.74 1.39
C ASN A 804 20.35 29.59 2.04
N VAL A 805 21.19 28.94 1.22
CA VAL A 805 21.96 27.72 1.50
C VAL A 805 22.68 27.77 2.85
N LYS A 806 23.17 28.95 3.29
CA LYS A 806 23.89 29.10 4.56
C LYS A 806 23.04 28.73 5.79
N ARG A 807 21.73 29.03 5.77
CA ARG A 807 20.84 28.68 6.90
C ARG A 807 20.52 27.19 6.91
N LEU A 808 20.17 26.61 5.76
CA LEU A 808 19.94 25.17 5.65
C LEU A 808 21.21 24.37 6.01
N ALA A 809 22.39 24.81 5.58
CA ALA A 809 23.67 24.19 5.92
C ALA A 809 23.99 24.29 7.43
N SER A 810 23.60 25.39 8.10
CA SER A 810 23.74 25.55 9.54
C SER A 810 22.79 24.62 10.31
N ASP A 811 21.50 24.61 9.94
CA ASP A 811 20.48 23.81 10.61
C ASP A 811 20.70 22.29 10.37
N ALA A 812 21.10 21.92 9.15
CA ALA A 812 21.55 20.56 8.83
C ALA A 812 22.86 20.20 9.55
N GLY A 813 23.81 21.14 9.66
CA GLY A 813 25.06 20.95 10.41
C GLY A 813 24.80 20.56 11.86
N VAL A 814 23.96 21.31 12.57
CA VAL A 814 23.55 21.00 13.96
C VAL A 814 22.85 19.64 14.03
N PHE A 815 21.99 19.30 13.07
CA PHE A 815 21.36 17.97 13.01
C PHE A 815 22.38 16.84 12.81
N PHE A 816 23.35 17.00 11.91
CA PHE A 816 24.43 16.03 11.70
C PHE A 816 25.34 15.89 12.92
N THR A 817 25.69 16.98 13.62
CA THR A 817 26.50 16.89 14.85
C THR A 817 25.75 16.16 15.97
N ARG A 818 24.45 16.40 16.13
CA ARG A 818 23.60 15.64 17.07
C ARG A 818 23.48 14.17 16.70
N ALA A 819 23.32 13.85 15.42
CA ALA A 819 23.26 12.46 14.95
C ALA A 819 24.60 11.73 15.17
N MET A 820 25.73 12.41 14.95
CA MET A 820 27.08 11.91 15.24
C MET A 820 27.26 11.65 16.73
N GLN A 821 27.01 12.64 17.59
CA GLN A 821 27.06 12.51 19.06
C GLN A 821 26.17 11.36 19.57
N PHE A 822 24.91 11.31 19.14
CA PHE A 822 23.98 10.22 19.53
C PHE A 822 24.48 8.85 19.08
N THR A 823 25.10 8.78 17.90
CA THR A 823 25.71 7.54 17.42
C THR A 823 26.90 7.17 18.30
N GLU A 824 27.87 8.07 18.50
CA GLU A 824 29.05 7.84 19.36
C GLU A 824 28.67 7.41 20.80
N GLU A 825 27.59 7.93 21.37
CA GLU A 825 27.06 7.49 22.67
C GLU A 825 26.46 6.08 22.64
N LYS A 826 25.72 5.72 21.59
CA LYS A 826 25.20 4.34 21.40
C LYS A 826 26.30 3.34 21.08
N LEU A 827 27.38 3.83 20.47
CA LEU A 827 28.62 3.12 20.22
C LEU A 827 29.55 3.11 21.47
N GLY A 828 29.21 3.81 22.55
CA GLY A 828 30.03 3.87 23.78
C GLY A 828 31.33 4.68 23.67
N GLN A 829 31.57 5.33 22.53
CA GLN A 829 32.76 6.14 22.25
C GLN A 829 32.65 7.58 22.79
N ALA A 830 31.44 8.08 23.02
CA ALA A 830 31.17 9.37 23.64
C ALA A 830 30.54 9.22 25.04
N GLU A 831 30.98 10.09 25.95
CA GLU A 831 30.46 10.20 27.31
C GLU A 831 29.07 10.87 27.27
N LYS A 832 28.07 10.21 27.86
CA LYS A 832 26.68 10.67 27.90
C LYS A 832 26.42 11.42 29.21
N THR A 833 25.87 12.63 29.17
CA THR A 833 25.31 13.26 30.38
C THR A 833 24.17 12.39 30.94
N GLU A 834 24.33 11.92 32.17
CA GLU A 834 23.28 11.18 32.86
C GLU A 834 22.18 12.13 33.34
N LEU A 835 20.93 11.65 33.32
CA LEU A 835 19.81 12.35 33.96
C LEU A 835 19.78 11.97 35.44
N ASP A 836 19.20 12.81 36.29
CA ASP A 836 19.03 12.45 37.69
C ASP A 836 18.06 11.27 37.84
N GLN A 837 18.33 10.39 38.80
CA GLN A 837 17.55 9.17 39.03
C GLN A 837 16.05 9.44 39.26
N HIS A 838 15.71 10.62 39.80
CA HIS A 838 14.32 11.00 40.03
C HIS A 838 13.59 11.31 38.73
N LEU A 839 14.20 12.09 37.83
CA LEU A 839 13.70 12.35 36.48
C LEU A 839 13.62 11.07 35.63
N GLU A 840 14.58 10.16 35.71
CA GLU A 840 14.49 8.85 35.02
C GLU A 840 13.30 8.02 35.52
N ASN A 841 13.07 7.97 36.82
CA ASN A 841 11.91 7.28 37.42
C ASN A 841 10.58 7.92 36.98
N LEU A 842 10.54 9.25 36.89
CA LEU A 842 9.39 10.00 36.37
C LEU A 842 9.13 9.68 34.87
N ILE A 843 10.18 9.60 34.04
CA ILE A 843 10.07 9.18 32.63
C ILE A 843 9.53 7.75 32.51
N ALA A 844 10.06 6.81 33.29
CA ALA A 844 9.61 5.41 33.27
C ALA A 844 8.13 5.28 33.70
N ARG A 845 7.71 6.01 34.75
CA ARG A 845 6.30 6.11 35.17
C ARG A 845 5.42 6.70 34.07
N ALA A 846 5.92 7.69 33.33
CA ALA A 846 5.21 8.34 32.24
C ALA A 846 4.98 7.39 31.05
N ASP A 847 6.04 6.71 30.60
CA ASP A 847 5.97 5.71 29.53
C ASP A 847 5.01 4.56 29.89
N GLY A 848 5.06 4.06 31.13
CA GLY A 848 4.12 3.08 31.65
C GLY A 848 2.67 3.58 31.64
N THR A 849 2.44 4.82 32.10
CA THR A 849 1.11 5.44 32.14
C THR A 849 0.50 5.57 30.75
N LYS A 850 1.27 6.05 29.77
CA LYS A 850 0.82 6.15 28.38
C LYS A 850 0.49 4.80 27.78
N ASN A 851 1.37 3.81 27.95
CA ASN A 851 1.20 2.46 27.38
C ASN A 851 -0.08 1.79 27.90
N TRP A 852 -0.33 1.85 29.22
CA TRP A 852 -1.54 1.30 29.81
C TRP A 852 -2.80 2.09 29.45
N THR A 853 -2.73 3.43 29.42
CA THR A 853 -3.86 4.27 28.99
C THR A 853 -4.28 3.96 27.56
N GLU A 854 -3.33 3.83 26.63
CA GLU A 854 -3.61 3.47 25.22
C GLU A 854 -4.21 2.06 25.08
N LYS A 855 -3.76 1.08 25.87
CA LYS A 855 -4.31 -0.28 25.88
C LYS A 855 -5.74 -0.32 26.42
N ILE A 856 -5.98 0.32 27.57
CA ILE A 856 -7.30 0.34 28.23
C ILE A 856 -8.32 1.07 27.35
N LEU A 857 -7.95 2.21 26.78
CA LEU A 857 -8.77 2.94 25.82
C LEU A 857 -9.21 2.04 24.66
N ARG A 858 -8.24 1.44 23.93
CA ARG A 858 -8.54 0.59 22.77
C ARG A 858 -9.44 -0.61 23.10
N GLN A 859 -9.20 -1.27 24.23
CA GLN A 859 -10.01 -2.44 24.59
C GLN A 859 -11.42 -2.06 25.03
N THR A 860 -11.59 -0.87 25.61
CA THR A 860 -12.92 -0.35 26.00
C THR A 860 -13.69 0.17 24.79
N GLU A 861 -13.01 0.75 23.80
CA GLU A 861 -13.61 1.03 22.48
C GLU A 861 -14.12 -0.25 21.82
N VAL A 862 -13.35 -1.35 21.82
CA VAL A 862 -13.80 -2.66 21.32
C VAL A 862 -15.02 -3.18 22.08
N LEU A 863 -15.09 -2.97 23.40
CA LEU A 863 -16.24 -3.40 24.21
C LEU A 863 -17.52 -2.61 23.89
N LEU A 864 -17.41 -1.29 23.74
CA LEU A 864 -18.55 -0.40 23.50
C LEU A 864 -19.01 -0.43 22.03
N GLN A 865 -18.09 -0.59 21.08
CA GLN A 865 -18.38 -0.68 19.66
C GLN A 865 -17.55 -1.83 19.05
N PRO A 866 -18.00 -3.09 19.13
CA PRO A 866 -17.23 -4.23 18.64
C PRO A 866 -16.93 -4.15 17.13
N ASN A 867 -17.86 -3.58 16.36
CA ASN A 867 -17.73 -3.38 14.92
C ASN A 867 -16.53 -2.45 14.59
N PRO A 868 -15.45 -2.94 13.95
CA PRO A 868 -14.27 -2.13 13.64
C PRO A 868 -14.58 -0.98 12.68
N SER A 869 -15.52 -1.17 11.75
CA SER A 869 -15.90 -0.13 10.78
C SER A 869 -16.59 1.05 11.46
N ALA A 870 -17.48 0.77 12.42
CA ALA A 870 -18.18 1.81 13.18
C ALA A 870 -17.22 2.59 14.11
N ARG A 871 -16.22 1.93 14.72
CA ARG A 871 -15.17 2.64 15.47
C ARG A 871 -14.31 3.57 14.62
N ILE A 872 -14.00 3.15 13.39
CA ILE A 872 -13.24 3.98 12.44
C ILE A 872 -14.09 5.18 12.00
N GLU A 873 -15.38 4.98 11.78
CA GLU A 873 -16.35 6.05 11.50
C GLU A 873 -16.46 7.05 12.67
N GLU A 874 -16.67 6.56 13.90
CA GLU A 874 -16.70 7.39 15.11
C GLU A 874 -15.42 8.22 15.30
N PHE A 875 -14.24 7.61 15.10
CA PHE A 875 -12.95 8.31 15.14
C PHE A 875 -12.81 9.38 14.03
N ILE A 876 -13.38 9.14 12.84
CA ILE A 876 -13.36 10.13 11.74
C ILE A 876 -14.23 11.34 12.08
N TYR A 877 -15.47 11.14 12.56
CA TYR A 877 -16.35 12.25 12.97
C TYR A 877 -15.75 13.08 14.12
N ASP A 878 -15.19 12.41 15.14
CA ASP A 878 -14.46 13.02 16.27
C ASP A 878 -13.27 13.88 15.80
N LYS A 879 -12.52 13.42 14.79
CA LYS A 879 -11.38 14.15 14.22
C LYS A 879 -11.73 15.30 13.28
N LEU A 880 -13.01 15.46 12.92
CA LEU A 880 -13.51 16.47 11.99
C LEU A 880 -14.36 17.56 12.66
N ASP A 881 -14.51 17.52 13.99
CA ASP A 881 -15.50 18.33 14.75
C ASP A 881 -16.94 18.21 14.20
N LYS A 882 -17.25 17.11 13.47
CA LYS A 882 -18.57 16.85 12.90
C LYS A 882 -19.40 16.03 13.89
N LYS A 883 -20.64 16.45 14.15
CA LYS A 883 -21.58 15.69 14.99
C LYS A 883 -21.84 14.30 14.39
N LEU A 884 -21.56 13.26 15.16
CA LEU A 884 -21.87 11.88 14.78
C LEU A 884 -23.39 11.72 14.51
N PRO A 885 -23.82 11.08 13.41
CA PRO A 885 -25.23 10.78 13.19
C PRO A 885 -25.79 9.93 14.34
N SER A 886 -27.01 10.23 14.80
CA SER A 886 -27.66 9.43 15.84
C SER A 886 -28.09 8.08 15.26
N ARG A 887 -27.20 7.09 15.36
CA ARG A 887 -27.47 5.72 14.94
C ARG A 887 -28.47 5.06 15.89
N ALA A 888 -29.51 4.44 15.33
CA ALA A 888 -30.38 3.55 16.09
C ALA A 888 -29.59 2.31 16.53
N THR A 889 -29.76 1.92 17.78
CA THR A 889 -29.22 0.67 18.32
C THR A 889 -29.90 -0.55 17.69
N ASN A 890 -29.29 -1.73 17.83
CA ASN A 890 -29.84 -2.96 17.25
C ASN A 890 -31.25 -3.28 17.78
N ALA A 891 -31.48 -3.02 19.07
CA ALA A 891 -32.78 -3.21 19.70
C ALA A 891 -33.81 -2.14 19.27
N GLU A 892 -33.41 -0.89 19.06
CA GLU A 892 -34.31 0.13 18.48
C GLU A 892 -34.73 -0.22 17.05
N LEU A 893 -33.79 -0.70 16.23
CA LEU A 893 -34.07 -1.09 14.84
C LEU A 893 -35.02 -2.29 14.79
N LEU A 894 -34.77 -3.32 15.60
CA LEU A 894 -35.67 -4.47 15.73
C LEU A 894 -37.07 -4.05 16.22
N GLY A 895 -37.12 -3.15 17.20
CA GLY A 895 -38.38 -2.64 17.74
C GLY A 895 -39.18 -1.81 16.74
N GLN A 896 -38.51 -1.07 15.85
CA GLN A 896 -39.17 -0.37 14.75
C GLN A 896 -39.80 -1.34 13.75
N TYR A 897 -39.05 -2.34 13.27
CA TYR A 897 -39.61 -3.37 12.37
C TYR A 897 -40.76 -4.16 12.99
N MET A 898 -40.77 -4.39 14.30
CA MET A 898 -41.91 -5.02 15.00
C MET A 898 -43.17 -4.13 14.99
N VAL A 899 -43.02 -2.81 15.15
CA VAL A 899 -44.14 -1.86 15.06
C VAL A 899 -44.64 -1.73 13.62
N ASP A 900 -43.74 -1.68 12.63
CA ASP A 900 -44.10 -1.61 11.21
C ASP A 900 -44.84 -2.89 10.76
N ALA A 901 -44.33 -4.06 11.16
CA ALA A 901 -45.01 -5.34 10.93
C ALA A 901 -46.39 -5.40 11.62
N ALA A 902 -46.55 -4.82 12.82
CA ALA A 902 -47.84 -4.75 13.48
C ALA A 902 -48.85 -3.88 12.73
N ALA A 903 -48.40 -2.82 12.04
CA ALA A 903 -49.26 -2.02 11.18
C ALA A 903 -49.77 -2.82 9.97
N GLU A 904 -48.92 -3.66 9.36
CA GLU A 904 -49.28 -4.51 8.21
C GLU A 904 -50.17 -5.71 8.62
N PHE A 905 -49.86 -6.39 9.74
CA PHE A 905 -50.68 -7.49 10.27
C PHE A 905 -52.01 -7.02 10.90
N GLY A 906 -52.22 -5.71 11.03
CA GLY A 906 -53.36 -5.10 11.70
C GLY A 906 -53.09 -4.94 13.21
N PRO A 907 -52.95 -3.70 13.72
CA PRO A 907 -52.52 -3.45 15.10
C PRO A 907 -53.55 -3.91 16.14
N GLU A 908 -54.84 -3.94 15.78
CA GLU A 908 -55.95 -4.44 16.60
C GLU A 908 -55.97 -5.98 16.74
N THR A 909 -55.15 -6.72 15.99
CA THR A 909 -55.06 -8.18 16.14
C THR A 909 -54.26 -8.54 17.41
N PRO A 910 -54.52 -9.67 18.08
CA PRO A 910 -53.71 -10.10 19.22
C PRO A 910 -52.22 -10.21 18.92
N TYR A 911 -51.86 -10.56 17.67
CA TYR A 911 -50.48 -10.62 17.21
C TYR A 911 -49.90 -9.22 16.98
N GLY A 912 -50.63 -8.32 16.30
CA GLY A 912 -50.26 -6.91 16.12
C GLY A 912 -50.06 -6.18 17.45
N CYS A 913 -51.02 -6.26 18.38
CA CYS A 913 -50.90 -5.72 19.73
C CYS A 913 -49.64 -6.22 20.46
N THR A 914 -49.35 -7.52 20.35
CA THR A 914 -48.17 -8.14 20.95
C THR A 914 -46.88 -7.63 20.32
N LEU A 915 -46.83 -7.50 18.99
CA LEU A 915 -45.69 -6.96 18.26
C LEU A 915 -45.44 -5.48 18.60
N VAL A 916 -46.47 -4.65 18.73
CA VAL A 916 -46.32 -3.26 19.22
C VAL A 916 -45.71 -3.26 20.62
N THR A 917 -46.28 -4.03 21.56
CA THR A 917 -45.79 -4.08 22.95
C THR A 917 -44.32 -4.52 23.00
N VAL A 918 -43.96 -5.64 22.35
CA VAL A 918 -42.57 -6.11 22.32
C VAL A 918 -41.66 -5.09 21.63
N GLY A 919 -42.10 -4.48 20.52
CA GLY A 919 -41.35 -3.48 19.79
C GLY A 919 -41.05 -2.21 20.61
N GLU A 920 -42.01 -1.72 21.40
CA GLU A 920 -41.80 -0.60 22.32
C GLU A 920 -40.76 -0.91 23.40
N TYR A 921 -40.80 -2.10 24.01
CA TYR A 921 -39.80 -2.49 25.00
C TYR A 921 -38.41 -2.74 24.39
N GLN A 922 -38.33 -3.24 23.15
CA GLN A 922 -37.06 -3.29 22.41
C GLN A 922 -36.49 -1.89 22.16
N ARG A 923 -37.33 -0.90 21.80
CA ARG A 923 -36.92 0.50 21.70
C ARG A 923 -36.46 1.09 23.05
N LYS A 924 -37.11 0.74 24.18
CA LYS A 924 -36.66 1.14 25.52
C LYS A 924 -35.29 0.53 25.88
N LEU A 925 -35.07 -0.75 25.58
CA LEU A 925 -33.78 -1.44 25.80
C LEU A 925 -32.66 -0.81 24.97
N GLY A 926 -32.90 -0.56 23.68
CA GLY A 926 -31.93 0.13 22.83
C GLY A 926 -31.70 1.60 23.20
N GLY A 927 -32.71 2.27 23.76
CA GLY A 927 -32.56 3.59 24.36
C GLY A 927 -31.55 3.61 25.51
N ALA A 928 -31.64 2.63 26.42
CA ALA A 928 -30.70 2.46 27.52
C ALA A 928 -29.29 2.08 27.04
N GLU A 929 -29.18 1.24 26.00
CA GLU A 929 -27.88 0.92 25.36
C GLU A 929 -27.22 2.19 24.80
N ARG A 930 -27.97 3.04 24.08
CA ARG A 930 -27.45 4.31 23.58
C ARG A 930 -26.99 5.25 24.70
N GLU A 931 -27.74 5.36 25.78
CA GLU A 931 -27.37 6.19 26.95
C GLU A 931 -26.08 5.67 27.60
N PHE A 932 -25.94 4.36 27.78
CA PHE A 932 -24.73 3.72 28.28
C PHE A 932 -23.49 4.00 27.41
N LEU A 933 -23.64 3.87 26.09
CA LEU A 933 -22.56 4.14 25.13
C LEU A 933 -22.14 5.62 25.18
N GLN A 934 -23.10 6.56 25.20
CA GLN A 934 -22.84 8.00 25.28
C GLN A 934 -22.15 8.40 26.59
N THR A 935 -22.66 7.91 27.73
CA THR A 935 -22.06 8.17 29.05
C THR A 935 -20.65 7.63 29.14
N SER A 936 -20.42 6.39 28.66
CA SER A 936 -19.10 5.77 28.67
C SER A 936 -18.11 6.47 27.74
N ALA A 937 -18.55 6.93 26.57
CA ALA A 937 -17.71 7.73 25.69
C ALA A 937 -17.27 9.04 26.37
N ALA A 938 -18.21 9.79 26.93
CA ALA A 938 -17.96 11.11 27.51
C ALA A 938 -17.18 11.08 28.84
N SER A 939 -17.52 10.15 29.76
CA SER A 939 -16.91 10.09 31.11
C SER A 939 -15.63 9.26 31.18
N PHE A 940 -15.42 8.33 30.23
CA PHE A 940 -14.28 7.41 30.25
C PHE A 940 -13.36 7.51 29.04
N LEU A 941 -13.88 7.38 27.80
CA LEU A 941 -13.01 7.40 26.61
C LEU A 941 -12.41 8.77 26.34
N THR A 942 -13.20 9.85 26.39
CA THR A 942 -12.75 11.21 26.08
C THR A 942 -11.63 11.69 27.02
N PRO A 943 -11.70 11.54 28.36
CA PRO A 943 -10.59 11.91 29.25
C PRO A 943 -9.28 11.17 28.94
N LEU A 944 -9.34 9.87 28.63
CA LEU A 944 -8.17 9.07 28.27
C LEU A 944 -7.59 9.49 26.91
N ARG A 945 -8.43 9.81 25.92
CA ARG A 945 -8.02 10.39 24.63
C ARG A 945 -7.35 11.75 24.80
N ASN A 946 -7.93 12.64 25.60
CA ASN A 946 -7.40 13.98 25.85
C ASN A 946 -5.98 13.94 26.46
N PHE A 947 -5.72 13.02 27.39
CA PHE A 947 -4.37 12.79 27.90
C PHE A 947 -3.39 12.33 26.80
N LEU A 948 -3.78 11.37 25.95
CA LEU A 948 -2.91 10.82 24.90
C LEU A 948 -2.65 11.81 23.75
N GLU A 949 -3.60 12.68 23.44
CA GLU A 949 -3.53 13.61 22.31
C GLU A 949 -3.11 15.03 22.68
N GLY A 950 -3.31 15.45 23.93
CA GLY A 950 -2.85 16.73 24.49
C GLY A 950 -1.58 16.56 25.33
N ASP A 951 -1.76 16.21 26.60
CA ASP A 951 -0.70 16.19 27.62
C ASP A 951 0.50 15.34 27.19
N TRP A 952 0.25 14.11 26.71
CA TRP A 952 1.31 13.21 26.28
C TRP A 952 2.09 13.73 25.07
N ARG A 953 1.45 14.46 24.13
CA ARG A 953 2.17 15.08 23.01
C ARG A 953 3.12 16.16 23.51
N THR A 954 2.69 16.94 24.51
CA THR A 954 3.53 17.95 25.16
C THR A 954 4.69 17.28 25.91
N ILE A 955 4.42 16.29 26.77
CA ILE A 955 5.45 15.50 27.49
C ILE A 955 6.45 14.88 26.50
N SER A 956 5.98 14.25 25.42
CA SER A 956 6.83 13.64 24.40
C SER A 956 7.65 14.67 23.61
N LYS A 957 7.14 15.88 23.38
CA LYS A 957 7.86 16.98 22.72
C LYS A 957 8.96 17.52 23.63
N GLU A 958 8.65 17.86 24.87
CA GLU A 958 9.63 18.43 25.79
C GLU A 958 10.71 17.41 26.17
N ARG A 959 10.39 16.11 26.28
CA ARG A 959 11.38 15.02 26.40
C ARG A 959 12.32 14.90 25.19
N ARG A 960 11.83 15.09 23.96
CA ARG A 960 12.69 15.14 22.75
C ARG A 960 13.58 16.38 22.75
N LEU A 961 13.07 17.52 23.22
CA LEU A 961 13.87 18.73 23.37
C LEU A 961 14.94 18.55 24.45
N LEU A 962 14.62 17.91 25.58
CA LEU A 962 15.59 17.54 26.62
C LEU A 962 16.72 16.68 26.07
N GLU A 963 16.41 15.61 25.32
CA GLU A 963 17.44 14.76 24.70
C GLU A 963 18.29 15.53 23.66
N ASN A 964 17.68 16.43 22.87
CA ASN A 964 18.44 17.31 21.97
C ASN A 964 19.36 18.28 22.74
N ARG A 965 18.92 18.84 23.87
CA ARG A 965 19.74 19.72 24.71
C ARG A 965 20.85 18.97 25.44
N ARG A 966 20.62 17.71 25.81
CA ARG A 966 21.63 16.82 26.34
C ARG A 966 22.73 16.58 25.30
N LEU A 967 22.36 16.25 24.06
CA LEU A 967 23.31 16.10 22.94
C LEU A 967 24.07 17.41 22.67
N ASP A 968 23.39 18.57 22.64
CA ASP A 968 24.05 19.89 22.52
C ASP A 968 25.10 20.12 23.63
N LEU A 969 24.74 19.79 24.87
CA LEU A 969 25.61 19.89 26.04
C LEU A 969 26.83 18.96 25.94
N ASP A 970 26.62 17.70 25.55
CA ASP A 970 27.70 16.71 25.43
C ASP A 970 28.67 17.07 24.30
N ILE A 971 28.17 17.61 23.16
CA ILE A 971 29.00 18.20 22.10
C ILE A 971 29.85 19.36 22.63
N CYS A 972 29.27 20.27 23.41
CA CYS A 972 30.02 21.39 24.00
C CYS A 972 31.06 20.92 25.03
N LYS A 973 30.75 19.89 25.85
CA LYS A 973 31.71 19.27 26.77
C LYS A 973 32.90 18.67 26.02
N ALA A 974 32.65 17.92 24.95
CA ALA A 974 33.67 17.36 24.08
C ALA A 974 34.52 18.46 23.40
N ARG A 975 33.90 19.55 22.93
CA ARG A 975 34.60 20.71 22.35
C ARG A 975 35.55 21.38 23.34
N VAL A 976 35.12 21.63 24.58
CA VAL A 976 35.97 22.19 25.64
C VAL A 976 37.13 21.26 25.98
N LYS A 977 36.87 19.95 26.14
CA LYS A 977 37.89 18.92 26.39
C LYS A 977 38.96 18.93 25.29
N LYS A 978 38.56 19.02 24.03
CA LYS A 978 39.45 19.08 22.85
C LYS A 978 40.24 20.40 22.76
N ALA A 979 39.61 21.54 23.04
CA ALA A 979 40.26 22.85 23.03
C ALA A 979 41.35 22.93 24.12
N LYS A 980 41.06 22.52 25.36
CA LYS A 980 42.03 22.47 26.46
C LYS A 980 43.19 21.50 26.19
N GLN A 981 42.92 20.36 25.55
CA GLN A 981 43.98 19.44 25.11
C GLN A 981 44.87 20.04 24.01
N ALA A 982 44.34 20.87 23.12
CA ALA A 982 45.12 21.55 22.09
C ALA A 982 46.01 22.65 22.70
N GLU A 983 45.46 23.45 23.62
CA GLU A 983 46.21 24.47 24.38
C GLU A 983 47.34 23.83 25.21
N ALA A 984 47.04 22.77 25.98
CA ALA A 984 48.04 22.06 26.78
C ALA A 984 49.16 21.41 25.94
N LYS A 985 48.84 20.90 24.74
CA LYS A 985 49.84 20.37 23.80
C LYS A 985 50.72 21.47 23.22
N ALA A 986 50.17 22.66 22.94
CA ALA A 986 50.94 23.80 22.46
C ALA A 986 51.89 24.35 23.54
N ALA A 987 51.45 24.37 24.81
CA ALA A 987 52.26 24.79 25.96
C ALA A 987 53.40 23.80 26.30
N ALA A 988 53.32 22.55 25.84
CA ALA A 988 54.31 21.50 26.14
C ALA A 988 55.43 21.34 25.10
N ALA A 989 55.47 22.17 24.05
CA ALA A 989 56.51 22.11 23.03
C ALA A 989 57.87 22.61 23.58
N PRO A 990 58.95 21.80 23.52
CA PRO A 990 60.24 22.19 24.07
C PRO A 990 60.96 23.27 23.25
N ASP A 991 61.60 24.20 23.96
CA ASP A 991 62.37 25.32 23.42
C ASP A 991 63.61 24.81 22.65
N PHE A 992 63.51 24.78 21.31
CA PHE A 992 64.63 24.37 20.46
C PHE A 992 65.57 25.55 20.22
N GLN A 993 66.77 25.46 20.80
CA GLN A 993 67.85 26.44 20.60
C GLN A 993 68.32 26.45 19.13
N GLU A 994 67.69 27.26 18.28
CA GLU A 994 68.33 27.75 17.06
C GLU A 994 67.98 29.22 16.76
N THR A 995 69.01 30.01 16.44
CA THR A 995 68.97 31.47 16.48
C THR A 995 68.28 32.10 15.26
N ARG A 996 66.95 32.33 15.30
CA ARG A 996 66.24 33.27 14.40
C ARG A 996 65.08 34.04 15.09
N PRO A 997 65.09 35.39 15.16
CA PRO A 997 64.07 36.17 15.88
C PRO A 997 62.62 36.11 15.35
N ARG A 998 62.35 35.42 14.23
CA ARG A 998 61.06 35.50 13.52
C ARG A 998 59.99 34.52 14.02
N ASN A 999 60.39 33.47 14.75
CA ASN A 999 59.46 32.42 15.19
C ASN A 999 58.77 32.70 16.54
N TYR A 1000 59.40 33.49 17.42
CA TYR A 1000 58.88 33.74 18.78
C TYR A 1000 57.55 34.52 18.78
N VAL A 1001 57.39 35.49 17.88
CA VAL A 1001 56.16 36.28 17.73
C VAL A 1001 54.98 35.45 17.20
N LEU A 1002 55.25 34.47 16.33
CA LEU A 1002 54.24 33.54 15.81
C LEU A 1002 53.77 32.56 16.90
N SER A 1003 54.69 32.05 17.73
CA SER A 1003 54.37 31.17 18.87
C SER A 1003 53.45 31.86 19.88
N ALA A 1004 53.80 33.07 20.32
CA ALA A 1004 52.99 33.85 21.25
C ALA A 1004 51.59 34.18 20.69
N SER A 1005 51.50 34.49 19.39
CA SER A 1005 50.22 34.77 18.71
C SER A 1005 49.34 33.52 18.61
N ALA A 1006 49.93 32.35 18.33
CA ALA A 1006 49.20 31.08 18.28
C ALA A 1006 48.69 30.65 19.66
N SER A 1007 49.48 30.86 20.72
CA SER A 1007 49.06 30.56 22.09
C SER A 1007 47.88 31.43 22.54
N ALA A 1008 47.86 32.72 22.17
CA ALA A 1008 46.75 33.62 22.49
C ALA A 1008 45.44 33.19 21.78
N LEU A 1009 45.51 32.81 20.51
CA LEU A 1009 44.36 32.33 19.74
C LEU A 1009 43.78 31.00 20.27
N LEU A 1010 44.63 30.11 20.79
CA LEU A 1010 44.16 28.87 21.43
C LEU A 1010 43.43 29.14 22.75
N SER A 1011 43.92 30.08 23.56
CA SER A 1011 43.25 30.51 24.79
C SER A 1011 41.89 31.16 24.49
N GLU A 1012 41.80 32.01 23.46
CA GLU A 1012 40.53 32.64 23.02
C GLU A 1012 39.49 31.59 22.56
N GLU A 1013 39.90 30.53 21.86
CA GLU A 1013 39.00 29.44 21.45
C GLU A 1013 38.62 28.53 22.64
N VAL A 1014 39.46 28.40 23.68
CA VAL A 1014 39.09 27.75 24.95
C VAL A 1014 38.04 28.57 25.70
N ASP A 1015 38.25 29.87 25.91
CA ASP A 1015 37.29 30.78 26.57
C ASP A 1015 35.93 30.77 25.87
N LYS A 1016 35.94 30.77 24.54
CA LYS A 1016 34.74 30.67 23.70
C LYS A 1016 34.03 29.32 23.83
N ALA A 1017 34.77 28.21 23.78
CA ALA A 1017 34.19 26.89 23.98
C ALA A 1017 33.58 26.74 25.39
N GLU A 1018 34.22 27.31 26.42
CA GLU A 1018 33.65 27.34 27.78
C GLU A 1018 32.38 28.19 27.87
N LEU A 1019 32.32 29.33 27.17
CA LEU A 1019 31.12 30.15 27.12
C LEU A 1019 29.97 29.40 26.44
N GLU A 1020 30.22 28.75 25.31
CA GLU A 1020 29.24 27.87 24.64
C GLU A 1020 28.76 26.75 25.57
N LEU A 1021 29.67 26.11 26.31
CA LEU A 1021 29.33 25.08 27.30
C LEU A 1021 28.43 25.61 28.44
N ARG A 1022 28.70 26.80 28.99
CA ARG A 1022 27.85 27.41 30.03
C ARG A 1022 26.44 27.70 29.51
N VAL A 1023 26.31 28.14 28.26
CA VAL A 1023 25.01 28.37 27.60
C VAL A 1023 24.27 27.05 27.38
N ALA A 1024 24.95 26.02 26.87
CA ALA A 1024 24.36 24.70 26.66
C ALA A 1024 23.90 24.05 27.97
N GLN A 1025 24.69 24.16 29.04
CA GLN A 1025 24.33 23.66 30.37
C GLN A 1025 23.08 24.37 30.91
N THR A 1026 23.04 25.71 30.86
CA THR A 1026 21.89 26.51 31.34
C THR A 1026 20.60 26.14 30.59
N GLU A 1027 20.69 25.93 29.28
CA GLU A 1027 19.53 25.57 28.45
C GLU A 1027 19.10 24.10 28.63
N PHE A 1028 20.03 23.20 28.91
CA PHE A 1028 19.74 21.83 29.33
C PHE A 1028 19.05 21.79 30.70
N ASP A 1029 19.58 22.47 31.70
CA ASP A 1029 19.01 22.53 33.06
C ASP A 1029 17.58 23.11 33.04
N ARG A 1030 17.39 24.20 32.27
CA ARG A 1030 16.06 24.79 32.03
C ARG A 1030 15.10 23.81 31.38
N GLN A 1031 15.56 23.03 30.40
CA GLN A 1031 14.72 22.06 29.69
C GLN A 1031 14.44 20.80 30.53
N ALA A 1032 15.37 20.40 31.40
CA ALA A 1032 15.20 19.32 32.35
C ALA A 1032 14.09 19.68 33.36
N GLU A 1033 14.12 20.88 33.92
CA GLU A 1033 13.09 21.36 34.86
C GLU A 1033 11.70 21.45 34.22
N VAL A 1034 11.59 21.99 32.99
CA VAL A 1034 10.33 22.01 32.23
C VAL A 1034 9.79 20.59 32.02
N THR A 1035 10.67 19.64 31.70
CA THR A 1035 10.29 18.24 31.49
C THR A 1035 9.89 17.57 32.81
N ARG A 1036 10.62 17.84 33.91
CA ARG A 1036 10.33 17.33 35.26
C ARG A 1036 8.93 17.74 35.72
N LEU A 1037 8.59 19.02 35.65
CA LEU A 1037 7.29 19.55 36.06
C LEU A 1037 6.11 18.90 35.29
N LEU A 1038 6.29 18.65 33.99
CA LEU A 1038 5.29 17.95 33.18
C LEU A 1038 5.12 16.48 33.57
N LEU A 1039 6.21 15.80 33.93
CA LEU A 1039 6.17 14.40 34.35
C LEU A 1039 5.63 14.22 35.78
N GLU A 1040 5.90 15.16 36.69
CA GLU A 1040 5.28 15.22 38.02
C GLU A 1040 3.75 15.42 37.92
N GLY A 1041 3.31 16.18 36.92
CA GLY A 1041 1.89 16.39 36.60
C GLY A 1041 1.09 15.10 36.37
N ILE A 1042 1.73 13.99 36.00
CA ILE A 1042 1.09 12.68 35.76
C ILE A 1042 0.42 12.12 37.03
N GLY A 1043 0.84 12.56 38.22
CA GLY A 1043 0.12 12.25 39.46
C GLY A 1043 -1.34 12.72 39.43
N SER A 1044 -1.63 13.88 38.83
CA SER A 1044 -2.99 14.40 38.67
C SER A 1044 -3.78 13.60 37.62
N THR A 1045 -3.13 13.20 36.52
CA THR A 1045 -3.70 12.31 35.50
C THR A 1045 -4.17 10.98 36.10
N HIS A 1046 -3.38 10.38 36.99
CA HIS A 1046 -3.76 9.13 37.68
C HIS A 1046 -5.02 9.29 38.54
N LEU A 1047 -5.17 10.41 39.25
CA LEU A 1047 -6.38 10.71 40.02
C LEU A 1047 -7.61 10.90 39.11
N ASN A 1048 -7.43 11.54 37.95
CA ASN A 1048 -8.48 11.68 36.96
C ASN A 1048 -8.90 10.32 36.38
N HIS A 1049 -7.93 9.47 35.97
CA HIS A 1049 -8.20 8.14 35.43
C HIS A 1049 -8.90 7.22 36.45
N LEU A 1050 -8.55 7.33 37.74
CA LEU A 1050 -9.23 6.59 38.82
C LEU A 1050 -10.71 6.97 38.92
N ARG A 1051 -11.03 8.27 38.82
CA ARG A 1051 -12.42 8.75 38.79
C ARG A 1051 -13.16 8.26 37.55
N CYS A 1052 -12.55 8.38 36.37
CA CYS A 1052 -13.14 7.88 35.12
C CYS A 1052 -13.49 6.38 35.21
N LEU A 1053 -12.65 5.56 35.84
CA LEU A 1053 -12.93 4.13 36.07
C LEU A 1053 -14.15 3.90 36.98
N GLN A 1054 -14.34 4.75 37.99
CA GLN A 1054 -15.53 4.71 38.87
C GLN A 1054 -16.79 5.07 38.06
N ASP A 1055 -16.76 6.20 37.35
CA ASP A 1055 -17.86 6.68 36.52
C ASP A 1055 -18.27 5.62 35.45
N PHE A 1056 -17.31 4.94 34.84
CA PHE A 1056 -17.56 3.84 33.89
C PHE A 1056 -18.23 2.62 34.54
N SER A 1057 -17.80 2.24 35.74
CA SER A 1057 -18.39 1.11 36.48
C SER A 1057 -19.84 1.39 36.91
N GLU A 1058 -20.16 2.64 37.26
CA GLU A 1058 -21.51 3.08 37.62
C GLU A 1058 -22.43 3.12 36.39
N ALA A 1059 -21.91 3.58 35.24
CA ALA A 1059 -22.64 3.54 33.96
C ALA A 1059 -23.02 2.10 33.55
N GLN A 1060 -22.08 1.15 33.68
CA GLN A 1060 -22.36 -0.28 33.43
C GLN A 1060 -23.43 -0.84 34.37
N ALA A 1061 -23.32 -0.59 35.69
CA ALA A 1061 -24.28 -1.08 36.67
C ALA A 1061 -25.70 -0.53 36.40
N THR A 1062 -25.80 0.75 36.07
CA THR A 1062 -27.06 1.44 35.76
C THR A 1062 -27.73 0.83 34.52
N PHE A 1063 -26.98 0.61 33.45
CA PHE A 1063 -27.47 -0.01 32.22
C PHE A 1063 -28.10 -1.39 32.46
N TYR A 1064 -27.38 -2.30 33.10
CA TYR A 1064 -27.89 -3.65 33.35
C TYR A 1064 -29.12 -3.65 34.28
N ALA A 1065 -29.17 -2.76 35.27
CA ALA A 1065 -30.32 -2.61 36.15
C ALA A 1065 -31.58 -2.14 35.39
N GLN A 1066 -31.45 -1.13 34.50
CA GLN A 1066 -32.54 -0.66 33.65
C GLN A 1066 -33.03 -1.76 32.69
N CYS A 1067 -32.12 -2.44 31.99
CA CYS A 1067 -32.49 -3.51 31.05
C CYS A 1067 -33.20 -4.68 31.74
N HIS A 1068 -32.78 -5.03 32.95
CA HIS A 1068 -33.48 -6.04 33.75
C HIS A 1068 -34.90 -5.59 34.11
N HIS A 1069 -35.07 -4.33 34.54
CA HIS A 1069 -36.37 -3.76 34.87
C HIS A 1069 -37.33 -3.75 33.68
N TYR A 1070 -36.90 -3.24 32.51
CA TYR A 1070 -37.71 -3.22 31.29
C TYR A 1070 -38.12 -4.63 30.83
N THR A 1071 -37.24 -5.62 30.97
CA THR A 1071 -37.54 -7.01 30.58
C THR A 1071 -38.61 -7.63 31.49
N GLN A 1072 -38.58 -7.35 32.80
CA GLN A 1072 -39.64 -7.78 33.72
C GLN A 1072 -40.98 -7.08 33.45
N ASP A 1073 -40.94 -5.79 33.12
CA ASP A 1073 -42.13 -5.00 32.82
C ASP A 1073 -42.83 -5.52 31.56
N LEU A 1074 -42.08 -5.78 30.48
CA LEU A 1074 -42.56 -6.46 29.27
C LEU A 1074 -43.25 -7.79 29.59
N GLN A 1075 -42.62 -8.65 30.41
CA GLN A 1075 -43.24 -9.91 30.83
C GLN A 1075 -44.58 -9.67 31.53
N ARG A 1076 -44.65 -8.73 32.48
CA ARG A 1076 -45.90 -8.41 33.20
C ARG A 1076 -46.99 -7.85 32.27
N GLU A 1077 -46.62 -7.12 31.23
CA GLU A 1077 -47.55 -6.55 30.26
C GLU A 1077 -48.11 -7.61 29.29
N LEU A 1078 -47.26 -8.50 28.76
CA LEU A 1078 -47.69 -9.62 27.92
C LEU A 1078 -48.65 -10.57 28.65
N HIS A 1079 -48.43 -10.83 29.95
CA HIS A 1079 -49.35 -11.62 30.77
C HIS A 1079 -50.71 -10.92 30.98
N ARG A 1080 -50.78 -9.58 30.94
CA ARG A 1080 -52.06 -8.85 30.98
C ARG A 1080 -52.80 -8.97 29.65
N CYS A 1081 -52.10 -8.79 28.52
CA CYS A 1081 -52.68 -8.92 27.19
C CYS A 1081 -53.21 -10.35 26.94
N SER A 1082 -52.47 -11.38 27.34
CA SER A 1082 -52.92 -12.79 27.21
C SER A 1082 -54.21 -13.08 28.00
N ASN A 1083 -54.45 -12.41 29.12
CA ASN A 1083 -55.69 -12.55 29.91
C ASN A 1083 -56.87 -11.74 29.35
N ALA A 1084 -56.63 -10.76 28.47
CA ALA A 1084 -57.67 -9.91 27.89
C ALA A 1084 -58.33 -10.49 26.62
N VAL A 1085 -57.67 -11.46 25.96
CA VAL A 1085 -58.12 -12.07 24.70
C VAL A 1085 -59.02 -13.31 24.92
N ALA A 1086 -59.29 -13.69 26.17
CA ALA A 1086 -60.20 -14.78 26.50
C ALA A 1086 -61.68 -14.37 26.28
N PRO A 1087 -62.50 -15.13 25.52
CA PRO A 1087 -63.91 -14.80 25.30
C PRO A 1087 -64.76 -15.04 26.56
N PRO A 1088 -65.90 -14.33 26.73
CA PRO A 1088 -66.77 -14.47 27.88
C PRO A 1088 -67.54 -15.80 27.82
N HIS A 1089 -67.09 -16.81 28.57
CA HIS A 1089 -67.86 -18.04 28.76
C HIS A 1089 -69.07 -17.82 29.67
N SER A 1090 -70.26 -18.11 29.15
CA SER A 1090 -71.54 -18.01 29.84
C SER A 1090 -71.95 -19.34 30.47
N SER A 1091 -72.15 -19.32 31.81
CA SER A 1091 -72.80 -20.37 32.65
C SER A 1091 -72.10 -21.75 32.71
N ALA A 1092 -72.08 -22.52 33.82
CA ALA A 1092 -72.37 -22.33 35.25
C ALA A 1092 -71.45 -23.35 36.01
N ALA A 1093 -71.23 -23.37 37.33
CA ALA A 1093 -72.13 -23.09 38.46
C ALA A 1093 -71.35 -22.98 39.80
N ALA A 1094 -72.11 -22.79 40.89
CA ALA A 1094 -71.74 -22.92 42.31
C ALA A 1094 -70.97 -21.76 42.99
N ALA A 1095 -71.71 -21.05 43.84
CA ALA A 1095 -71.27 -20.13 44.90
C ALA A 1095 -70.75 -20.95 46.14
N PRO A 1096 -70.23 -20.36 47.25
CA PRO A 1096 -70.48 -19.00 47.75
C PRO A 1096 -69.27 -18.17 48.27
N GLN A 1097 -69.57 -16.88 48.50
CA GLN A 1097 -68.78 -15.89 49.27
C GLN A 1097 -68.50 -16.33 50.72
N PRO A 1098 -67.47 -15.76 51.39
CA PRO A 1098 -67.79 -14.68 52.35
C PRO A 1098 -66.73 -13.55 52.59
N VAL A 1099 -67.24 -12.32 52.72
CA VAL A 1099 -66.93 -11.20 53.66
C VAL A 1099 -65.60 -10.40 53.70
N SER A 1100 -65.78 -9.05 53.72
CA SER A 1100 -65.01 -8.00 54.45
C SER A 1100 -63.56 -7.66 54.03
N SER A 1101 -63.03 -6.43 54.15
CA SER A 1101 -63.53 -5.08 54.55
C SER A 1101 -62.44 -4.02 54.19
N ALA A 1102 -62.73 -2.93 53.44
CA ALA A 1102 -63.12 -1.57 53.86
C ALA A 1102 -61.98 -0.53 54.07
N PHE A 1103 -62.28 0.76 53.75
CA PHE A 1103 -61.54 2.02 54.07
C PHE A 1103 -60.23 2.34 53.27
N LEU A 1104 -59.80 3.59 52.98
CA LEU A 1104 -60.45 4.94 52.94
C LEU A 1104 -59.54 5.99 52.21
N SER A 1105 -60.16 6.98 51.54
CA SER A 1105 -59.73 8.41 51.31
C SER A 1105 -58.33 8.83 50.77
N GLY A 1106 -58.31 9.85 49.89
CA GLY A 1106 -57.13 10.64 49.48
C GLY A 1106 -56.74 11.77 50.48
N PRO A 1107 -56.21 12.96 50.09
CA PRO A 1107 -56.46 13.67 48.81
C PRO A 1107 -55.28 14.53 48.21
N SER A 1108 -55.64 15.37 47.22
CA SER A 1108 -55.11 16.73 46.88
C SER A 1108 -53.82 16.94 46.06
N SER A 1109 -54.01 17.50 44.85
CA SER A 1109 -53.11 18.44 44.14
C SER A 1109 -53.29 19.89 44.68
N PRO A 1110 -52.46 20.88 44.27
CA PRO A 1110 -52.64 21.63 43.00
C PRO A 1110 -51.30 21.85 42.23
N GLY A 1111 -51.21 22.07 40.91
CA GLY A 1111 -51.83 23.12 40.06
C GLY A 1111 -50.80 24.25 39.82
N ALA A 1112 -50.69 25.01 38.72
CA ALA A 1112 -51.20 25.00 37.33
C ALA A 1112 -50.04 25.55 36.43
N ALA A 1113 -50.09 25.89 35.14
CA ALA A 1113 -51.09 26.11 34.08
C ALA A 1113 -50.44 25.69 32.72
N VAL A 1114 -51.11 25.25 31.65
CA VAL A 1114 -52.20 25.80 30.81
C VAL A 1114 -51.81 27.02 29.95
N SER A 1115 -51.60 26.78 28.64
CA SER A 1115 -52.19 27.62 27.58
C SER A 1115 -52.41 26.83 26.28
N SER A 1116 -53.68 26.66 25.92
CA SER A 1116 -54.22 26.17 24.64
C SER A 1116 -54.20 27.29 23.57
N LEU A 1117 -54.37 27.05 22.27
CA LEU A 1117 -55.69 26.87 21.62
C LEU A 1117 -55.58 26.54 20.11
N SER A 1118 -56.71 26.08 19.57
CA SER A 1118 -56.92 25.60 18.20
C SER A 1118 -57.65 26.60 17.28
N SER A 1119 -57.65 26.29 15.97
CA SER A 1119 -58.81 26.26 15.05
C SER A 1119 -58.91 27.26 13.87
N GLN A 1120 -59.25 26.67 12.71
CA GLN A 1120 -60.10 27.14 11.60
C GLN A 1120 -59.82 28.47 10.86
N THR A 1121 -59.73 28.39 9.51
CA THR A 1121 -60.86 28.73 8.62
C THR A 1121 -60.59 28.35 7.15
N ALA A 1122 -61.67 28.14 6.39
CA ALA A 1122 -61.63 27.99 4.92
C ALA A 1122 -62.22 29.24 4.26
N GLY A 1123 -61.71 29.60 3.06
CA GLY A 1123 -62.22 30.71 2.26
C GLY A 1123 -61.81 30.54 0.80
N ALA A 1124 -62.72 30.79 -0.15
CA ALA A 1124 -62.56 30.43 -1.55
C ALA A 1124 -62.66 31.63 -2.51
N LEU A 1125 -62.10 31.43 -3.71
CA LEU A 1125 -62.30 32.20 -4.96
C LEU A 1125 -61.70 33.62 -5.06
N THR A 1126 -60.68 33.74 -5.89
CA THR A 1126 -60.79 34.51 -7.16
C THR A 1126 -59.84 33.92 -8.21
N GLN A 1127 -60.32 33.76 -9.45
CA GLN A 1127 -59.50 33.35 -10.60
C GLN A 1127 -58.86 34.57 -11.26
N THR A 1128 -57.56 34.48 -11.58
CA THR A 1128 -56.96 35.29 -12.64
C THR A 1128 -56.04 34.39 -13.46
N GLN A 1129 -56.42 34.10 -14.71
CA GLN A 1129 -55.60 33.30 -15.62
C GLN A 1129 -54.34 34.08 -16.01
N LEU A 1130 -53.17 33.45 -15.88
CA LEU A 1130 -51.93 33.84 -16.55
C LEU A 1130 -51.54 32.71 -17.50
N ALA A 1131 -51.11 33.08 -18.71
CA ALA A 1131 -51.01 32.15 -19.84
C ALA A 1131 -49.91 31.10 -19.65
N VAL A 1132 -50.25 29.83 -19.89
CA VAL A 1132 -49.30 28.70 -19.92
C VAL A 1132 -48.48 28.76 -21.20
N THR A 1133 -47.15 28.86 -21.06
CA THR A 1133 -46.22 28.86 -22.20
C THR A 1133 -45.87 27.44 -22.63
N GLY A 1134 -46.55 26.95 -23.67
CA GLY A 1134 -46.08 25.86 -24.54
C GLY A 1134 -45.98 24.48 -23.92
N THR A 1135 -47.10 23.74 -23.89
CA THR A 1135 -47.12 22.28 -23.70
C THR A 1135 -46.25 21.57 -24.74
N ARG A 1136 -45.35 20.70 -24.28
CA ARG A 1136 -44.49 19.84 -25.12
C ARG A 1136 -44.84 18.37 -24.90
N LYS A 1137 -44.42 17.50 -25.82
CA LYS A 1137 -44.39 16.05 -25.59
C LYS A 1137 -43.07 15.71 -24.89
N ALA A 1138 -43.10 14.75 -23.98
CA ALA A 1138 -41.90 14.19 -23.38
C ALA A 1138 -41.97 12.67 -23.37
N LYS A 1139 -40.84 12.02 -23.63
CA LYS A 1139 -40.67 10.60 -23.42
C LYS A 1139 -40.07 10.37 -22.03
N VAL A 1140 -40.67 9.46 -21.26
CA VAL A 1140 -40.14 9.07 -19.95
C VAL A 1140 -38.93 8.17 -20.14
N LEU A 1141 -37.83 8.49 -19.47
CA LEU A 1141 -36.55 7.78 -19.58
C LEU A 1141 -36.42 6.64 -18.57
N TYR A 1142 -37.06 6.76 -17.40
CA TYR A 1142 -37.00 5.81 -16.29
C TYR A 1142 -38.34 5.80 -15.55
N ASP A 1143 -38.69 4.67 -14.92
CA ASP A 1143 -39.82 4.61 -14.01
C ASP A 1143 -39.64 5.62 -12.86
N TYR A 1144 -40.73 6.25 -12.42
CA TYR A 1144 -40.73 7.22 -11.33
C TYR A 1144 -41.99 7.03 -10.50
N ASP A 1145 -41.85 6.71 -9.20
CA ASP A 1145 -42.99 6.68 -8.29
C ASP A 1145 -43.18 8.05 -7.62
N ALA A 1146 -44.41 8.57 -7.67
CA ALA A 1146 -44.81 9.79 -6.99
C ALA A 1146 -44.66 9.62 -5.45
N HIS A 1147 -44.01 10.59 -4.81
CA HIS A 1147 -43.79 10.58 -3.36
C HIS A 1147 -45.02 11.07 -2.59
N ASP A 1148 -45.87 11.90 -3.23
CA ASP A 1148 -47.15 12.38 -2.70
C ASP A 1148 -48.18 12.66 -3.81
N ASP A 1149 -49.42 12.93 -3.40
CA ASP A 1149 -50.56 13.24 -4.29
C ASP A 1149 -50.39 14.50 -5.18
N SER A 1150 -49.29 15.25 -5.04
CA SER A 1150 -48.96 16.40 -5.89
C SER A 1150 -48.06 16.02 -7.08
N GLU A 1151 -47.50 14.82 -7.08
CA GLU A 1151 -46.62 14.26 -8.12
C GLU A 1151 -47.38 13.27 -9.02
N LEU A 1152 -46.78 12.91 -10.16
CA LEU A 1152 -47.35 11.91 -11.09
C LEU A 1152 -46.37 10.76 -11.29
N SER A 1153 -46.80 9.52 -10.98
CA SER A 1153 -45.97 8.34 -11.22
C SER A 1153 -45.86 8.04 -12.71
N LEU A 1154 -44.65 7.78 -13.19
CA LEU A 1154 -44.30 7.56 -14.59
C LEU A 1154 -43.74 6.17 -14.83
N LEU A 1155 -43.95 5.67 -16.05
CA LEU A 1155 -43.36 4.42 -16.55
C LEU A 1155 -42.39 4.71 -17.70
N ALA A 1156 -41.24 4.04 -17.69
CA ALA A 1156 -40.21 4.15 -18.72
C ALA A 1156 -40.78 3.89 -20.13
N ASP A 1157 -40.25 4.60 -21.11
CA ASP A 1157 -40.70 4.65 -22.50
C ASP A 1157 -42.11 5.22 -22.76
N GLU A 1158 -42.91 5.60 -21.73
CA GLU A 1158 -44.21 6.22 -21.96
C GLU A 1158 -44.12 7.69 -22.46
N LEU A 1159 -45.18 8.17 -23.13
CA LEU A 1159 -45.23 9.50 -23.75
C LEU A 1159 -46.27 10.40 -23.09
N ILE A 1160 -45.80 11.31 -22.24
CA ILE A 1160 -46.63 12.29 -21.52
C ILE A 1160 -46.60 13.67 -22.17
N SER A 1161 -47.53 14.54 -21.78
CA SER A 1161 -47.49 15.98 -22.11
C SER A 1161 -46.99 16.77 -20.90
N VAL A 1162 -46.14 17.76 -21.13
CA VAL A 1162 -45.47 18.52 -20.05
C VAL A 1162 -45.46 20.03 -20.29
N TYR A 1163 -45.56 20.82 -19.21
CA TYR A 1163 -45.48 22.28 -19.24
C TYR A 1163 -44.97 22.87 -17.91
N THR A 1164 -44.43 24.09 -17.98
CA THR A 1164 -44.07 24.88 -16.79
C THR A 1164 -45.26 25.70 -16.30
N VAL A 1165 -45.33 25.95 -14.99
CA VAL A 1165 -46.23 26.96 -14.40
C VAL A 1165 -45.43 28.04 -13.66
N PRO A 1166 -45.92 29.30 -13.58
CA PRO A 1166 -45.16 30.38 -12.95
C PRO A 1166 -44.85 30.10 -11.47
N GLY A 1167 -43.59 30.27 -11.07
CA GLY A 1167 -43.12 29.99 -9.71
C GLY A 1167 -42.81 28.52 -9.42
N MET A 1168 -42.93 27.62 -10.41
CA MET A 1168 -42.44 26.25 -10.31
C MET A 1168 -40.91 26.19 -10.31
N ASP A 1169 -40.36 25.24 -9.57
CA ASP A 1169 -38.93 24.93 -9.57
C ASP A 1169 -38.48 24.47 -10.97
N PRO A 1170 -37.37 24.98 -11.54
CA PRO A 1170 -36.92 24.64 -12.88
C PRO A 1170 -36.54 23.15 -13.08
N ASP A 1171 -36.27 22.41 -12.00
CA ASP A 1171 -36.01 20.96 -12.09
C ASP A 1171 -37.30 20.12 -12.23
N TRP A 1172 -38.47 20.77 -12.25
CA TRP A 1172 -39.79 20.13 -12.34
C TRP A 1172 -40.68 20.69 -13.45
N LEU A 1173 -41.53 19.83 -14.00
CA LEU A 1173 -42.63 20.19 -14.91
C LEU A 1173 -43.95 19.67 -14.36
N ILE A 1174 -45.08 20.20 -14.81
CA ILE A 1174 -46.36 19.52 -14.67
C ILE A 1174 -46.46 18.50 -15.81
N GLY A 1175 -46.53 17.23 -15.45
CA GLY A 1175 -46.80 16.12 -16.34
C GLY A 1175 -48.29 15.81 -16.38
N GLU A 1176 -48.79 15.46 -17.56
CA GLU A 1176 -50.19 15.13 -17.83
C GLU A 1176 -50.27 13.84 -18.64
N ARG A 1177 -50.88 12.82 -18.02
CA ARG A 1177 -51.13 11.48 -18.59
C ARG A 1177 -52.64 11.21 -18.58
N GLY A 1178 -53.31 11.52 -19.69
CA GLY A 1178 -54.76 11.40 -19.78
C GLY A 1178 -55.46 12.43 -18.89
N ASN A 1179 -56.16 11.97 -17.84
CA ASN A 1179 -56.81 12.83 -16.85
C ASN A 1179 -55.94 13.05 -15.59
N GLU A 1180 -54.84 12.31 -15.44
CA GLU A 1180 -53.93 12.42 -14.30
C GLU A 1180 -52.90 13.52 -14.57
N LYS A 1181 -52.66 14.36 -13.57
CA LYS A 1181 -51.67 15.42 -13.62
C LYS A 1181 -50.97 15.58 -12.28
N GLY A 1182 -49.68 15.85 -12.32
CA GLY A 1182 -48.85 16.06 -11.14
C GLY A 1182 -47.48 16.60 -11.53
N LYS A 1183 -46.67 16.95 -10.55
CA LYS A 1183 -45.28 17.32 -10.80
C LYS A 1183 -44.49 16.09 -11.26
N VAL A 1184 -43.60 16.28 -12.23
CA VAL A 1184 -42.67 15.28 -12.74
C VAL A 1184 -41.27 15.88 -12.83
N PRO A 1185 -40.22 15.17 -12.41
CA PRO A 1185 -38.85 15.68 -12.46
C PRO A 1185 -38.33 15.71 -13.89
N VAL A 1186 -37.73 16.83 -14.31
CA VAL A 1186 -37.19 17.04 -15.67
C VAL A 1186 -36.11 16.01 -16.02
N THR A 1187 -35.35 15.53 -15.04
CA THR A 1187 -34.29 14.54 -15.21
C THR A 1187 -34.78 13.16 -15.67
N TYR A 1188 -36.07 12.86 -15.51
CA TYR A 1188 -36.69 11.61 -15.94
C TYR A 1188 -37.32 11.72 -17.34
N LEU A 1189 -37.13 12.85 -18.03
CA LEU A 1189 -37.83 13.20 -19.26
C LEU A 1189 -36.89 13.62 -20.40
N GLU A 1190 -37.06 12.98 -21.55
CA GLU A 1190 -36.57 13.50 -22.83
C GLU A 1190 -37.65 14.40 -23.43
N LEU A 1191 -37.43 15.73 -23.40
CA LEU A 1191 -38.34 16.68 -24.04
C LEU A 1191 -38.26 16.56 -25.57
N LEU A 1192 -39.34 16.12 -26.19
CA LEU A 1192 -39.44 15.99 -27.63
C LEU A 1192 -39.76 17.37 -28.24
N SER A 1193 -38.96 17.75 -29.24
CA SER A 1193 -39.01 19.06 -29.93
C SER A 1193 -40.15 19.17 -30.94
#